data_AF-A0A7S4M9V9-F1
#
_entry.id   AF-A0A7S4M9V9-F1
#
_cell.length_a   1.000
_cell.length_b   1.000
_cell.length_c   1.000
_cell.angle_alpha   90.00
_cell.angle_beta   90.00
_cell.angle_gamma   90.00
#
_symmetry.space_group_name_H-M   'P 1'
#
loop_
_entity.id
_entity.type
_entity.pdbx_description
1 polymer ?
#
loop_
_entity_poly.entity_id
_entity_poly.type
_entity_poly.pdbx_seq_one_letter_code
_entity_poly.pdbx_strand_id
1 'polypeptide(L)'
;MKNDESIIDRIVSTRQIRDIGEVFKDEEPSEEDCLSKQTPGKQGVGSAIFSKTTVQLLQEMTTSLETHGSIVNIMEPNVSARLATTRRGTGQFVAESANISNLDGFWDHFVDSIRKEESSSQLDDLIRRVIHLEFPKEDVPTVRRVINVGRLHDNRARYSPGSWVEIRGYDMKWRLDMITRVVKQAPDDWDWNNPNNAREQPQWDFYYHCGKHRRLREDELRSPKEGLRRVFGRRPWVWQQYACIKVEDKLRFQEGHQNDCILFDVQKYVAELWEEWLNHPSNSDFKAVFDDDRVGDFGRRELIIHVMKPFKLMEKIKEDKEVWDFAGDSSIGIYTYLGLLGSGATILCVILFVQVAVPVLLALAVDGCPLIQWLKILGSDVCTSDQEREDGGYDLEEYRDGTYHAMTLVICALYLVRVVPDTLITFHNTMGAQNTAYSRLLSLRQLLWSQGDDTLAQMFGYKLDIYMNTAYVSALYLLNIYIIMHTDTVLDIILNSLAFEFVARLDEETTKTLWWDPEQRWITAGAMSMVLQTTMKLKWLKDSKLFSQEFAVDEETLRAACRNDPNLLWNSLVSSEDTNNTAFMTKDEIITSRFRKVAHELNNENAIDEYEKPPVYFGFLDRYIRKFLHQKDRSTFNRFINYRTWSRWEKVLYMSPVPSLDDLFVTKHGKVKLDKSLDKIGPPDEKFVNFDPDDQGELGKRMFAYHAANVLLLKHVFPGLKNVWTKKHFRSFWFRLFDGLLEWIAYVVTLSFPFFVVVAIIGVTISWLGK
;
A
#
# COMPACT_ATOMS: atom_id res chain seq x y z
N MET A 1 41.59 30.89 31.76
CA MET A 1 43.07 30.95 31.84
C MET A 1 43.54 29.50 31.88
N LYS A 2 44.03 28.97 30.74
CA LYS A 2 45.46 28.72 30.39
C LYS A 2 46.11 27.70 31.33
N ASN A 3 46.84 26.65 30.94
CA ASN A 3 47.38 25.99 29.72
C ASN A 3 47.70 24.53 30.19
N ASP A 4 47.94 23.46 29.40
CA ASP A 4 48.88 23.17 28.30
C ASP A 4 48.25 22.07 27.40
N GLU A 5 48.24 22.14 26.06
CA GLU A 5 49.30 21.78 25.08
C GLU A 5 49.93 20.39 25.30
N SER A 6 50.20 19.51 24.33
CA SER A 6 50.00 19.40 22.87
C SER A 6 50.49 17.97 22.47
N ILE A 7 50.57 17.67 21.17
CA ILE A 7 51.27 16.53 20.53
C ILE A 7 50.44 15.25 20.34
N ILE A 8 49.56 15.23 19.33
CA ILE A 8 49.44 14.11 18.38
C ILE A 8 49.07 14.71 17.01
N ASP A 9 50.09 15.07 16.22
CA ASP A 9 49.98 15.06 14.76
C ASP A 9 51.38 14.92 14.11
N ARG A 10 51.52 13.87 13.29
CA ARG A 10 52.54 13.62 12.23
C ARG A 10 54.01 13.39 12.70
N ILE A 11 54.74 12.37 12.24
CA ILE A 11 55.17 12.06 10.85
C ILE A 11 55.68 10.59 10.79
N VAL A 12 55.03 9.69 9.99
CA VAL A 12 55.44 9.09 8.69
C VAL A 12 56.57 8.03 8.70
N SER A 13 56.29 6.86 8.06
CA SER A 13 57.12 6.20 7.01
C SER A 13 56.75 4.70 6.84
N THR A 14 56.60 4.02 5.68
CA THR A 14 56.58 4.28 4.21
C THR A 14 56.26 2.91 3.53
N ARG A 15 55.39 2.78 2.51
CA ARG A 15 55.68 2.58 1.06
C ARG A 15 54.33 2.35 0.33
N GLN A 16 53.87 3.23 -0.58
CA GLN A 16 54.23 3.43 -2.00
C GLN A 16 53.70 2.34 -2.96
N ILE A 17 53.20 2.57 -4.18
CA ILE A 17 52.67 3.69 -5.03
C ILE A 17 52.30 3.00 -6.37
N ARG A 18 51.47 3.64 -7.23
CA ARG A 18 51.51 3.74 -8.73
C ARG A 18 50.14 3.48 -9.39
N ASP A 19 49.53 4.29 -10.26
CA ASP A 19 49.84 5.59 -10.88
C ASP A 19 48.51 6.33 -11.26
N ILE A 20 48.67 7.62 -11.55
CA ILE A 20 47.69 8.69 -11.78
C ILE A 20 47.62 9.08 -13.27
N GLY A 21 46.52 9.72 -13.67
CA GLY A 21 46.47 10.77 -14.71
C GLY A 21 45.07 11.43 -14.70
N GLU A 22 44.81 12.44 -13.87
CA GLU A 22 44.88 13.90 -14.16
C GLU A 22 43.91 14.40 -15.25
N VAL A 23 43.21 15.54 -15.18
CA VAL A 23 42.89 16.58 -14.17
C VAL A 23 41.78 17.45 -14.79
N PHE A 24 40.96 18.07 -13.93
CA PHE A 24 39.88 19.03 -14.18
C PHE A 24 40.22 20.27 -15.05
N LYS A 25 39.15 20.89 -15.59
CA LYS A 25 38.78 22.34 -15.66
C LYS A 25 37.88 22.58 -16.87
N ASP A 26 36.90 23.49 -16.96
CA ASP A 26 36.21 24.44 -16.11
C ASP A 26 34.94 24.84 -16.92
N GLU A 27 33.90 25.30 -16.22
CA GLU A 27 32.92 26.35 -16.62
C GLU A 27 32.13 26.29 -17.98
N GLU A 28 30.80 26.26 -17.85
CA GLU A 28 29.79 26.80 -18.79
C GLU A 28 29.99 28.33 -19.04
N PRO A 29 29.44 29.01 -20.09
CA PRO A 29 28.07 28.82 -20.60
C PRO A 29 27.74 29.13 -22.09
N SER A 30 26.50 28.80 -22.44
CA SER A 30 25.51 29.50 -23.30
C SER A 30 25.68 29.72 -24.82
N GLU A 31 24.51 29.63 -25.46
CA GLU A 31 23.98 30.32 -26.66
C GLU A 31 23.99 29.63 -28.05
N GLU A 32 22.74 29.39 -28.47
CA GLU A 32 22.09 29.77 -29.74
C GLU A 32 22.25 28.98 -31.06
N ASP A 33 21.06 28.78 -31.62
CA ASP A 33 20.68 28.74 -33.03
C ASP A 33 21.07 27.55 -33.93
N CYS A 34 20.06 26.77 -34.33
CA CYS A 34 19.42 27.01 -35.62
C CYS A 34 18.15 26.18 -35.85
N LEU A 35 17.10 26.92 -36.20
CA LEU A 35 15.90 26.56 -36.97
C LEU A 35 16.10 25.46 -38.04
N SER A 36 15.09 24.60 -38.23
CA SER A 36 14.09 24.84 -39.29
C SER A 36 13.12 23.67 -39.53
N LYS A 37 11.91 24.09 -39.89
CA LYS A 37 10.69 23.34 -40.23
C LYS A 37 10.89 22.38 -41.42
N GLN A 38 10.19 21.24 -41.40
CA GLN A 38 9.39 20.78 -42.56
C GLN A 38 8.42 19.64 -42.19
N THR A 39 7.12 19.91 -42.30
CA THR A 39 6.08 18.98 -42.79
C THR A 39 5.56 19.59 -44.11
N PRO A 40 4.86 18.90 -45.04
CA PRO A 40 3.99 17.71 -44.85
C PRO A 40 4.02 16.65 -46.00
N GLY A 41 3.30 15.53 -45.84
CA GLY A 41 2.94 14.67 -46.98
C GLY A 41 2.30 13.32 -46.63
N LYS A 42 1.04 13.13 -47.03
CA LYS A 42 0.17 11.96 -46.81
C LYS A 42 0.51 10.73 -47.68
N GLN A 43 0.25 9.53 -47.14
CA GLN A 43 -0.33 8.28 -47.74
C GLN A 43 0.14 7.12 -46.83
N GLY A 44 -0.66 6.24 -46.22
CA GLY A 44 -2.00 5.78 -46.52
C GLY A 44 -1.97 4.30 -46.96
N VAL A 45 -1.57 3.35 -46.11
CA VAL A 45 -1.94 1.91 -46.20
C VAL A 45 -1.88 1.31 -44.79
N GLY A 46 -2.98 0.74 -44.33
CA GLY A 46 -3.04 0.02 -43.06
C GLY A 46 -2.32 -1.33 -43.16
N SER A 47 -1.42 -1.59 -42.22
CA SER A 47 -0.96 -2.94 -41.88
C SER A 47 -1.27 -3.18 -40.40
N ALA A 48 -2.11 -4.17 -40.13
CA ALA A 48 -2.35 -4.65 -38.78
C ALA A 48 -1.02 -5.14 -38.17
N ILE A 49 -0.56 -4.46 -37.13
CA ILE A 49 0.65 -4.78 -36.38
C ILE A 49 0.30 -5.98 -35.47
N PHE A 50 0.67 -7.19 -35.88
CA PHE A 50 0.71 -8.34 -34.97
C PHE A 50 2.06 -8.36 -34.24
N SER A 51 2.01 -8.40 -32.92
CA SER A 51 3.20 -8.31 -32.07
C SER A 51 4.04 -9.61 -32.11
N LYS A 52 5.38 -9.47 -31.99
CA LYS A 52 6.36 -10.56 -31.77
C LYS A 52 5.96 -11.57 -30.67
N THR A 53 4.98 -11.24 -29.85
CA THR A 53 4.45 -12.02 -28.73
C THR A 53 3.67 -13.28 -29.14
N THR A 54 3.04 -13.31 -30.31
CA THR A 54 2.30 -14.50 -30.77
C THR A 54 3.24 -15.66 -31.10
N VAL A 55 4.48 -15.37 -31.50
CA VAL A 55 5.52 -16.37 -31.83
C VAL A 55 5.98 -17.15 -30.60
N GLN A 56 6.18 -16.45 -29.50
CA GLN A 56 6.80 -17.02 -28.29
C GLN A 56 5.83 -17.97 -27.57
N LEU A 57 4.53 -17.69 -27.65
CA LEU A 57 3.45 -18.49 -27.06
C LEU A 57 3.24 -19.82 -27.81
N LEU A 58 3.43 -19.82 -29.14
CA LEU A 58 3.36 -21.03 -29.96
C LEU A 58 4.54 -21.97 -29.71
N GLN A 59 5.72 -21.41 -29.45
CA GLN A 59 6.93 -22.18 -29.16
C GLN A 59 6.80 -23.00 -27.85
N GLU A 60 6.11 -22.44 -26.85
CA GLU A 60 5.80 -23.12 -25.58
C GLU A 60 4.68 -24.18 -25.72
N MET A 61 3.74 -24.01 -26.66
CA MET A 61 2.71 -25.00 -26.95
C MET A 61 3.26 -26.26 -27.65
N THR A 62 4.26 -26.12 -28.53
CA THR A 62 4.95 -27.25 -29.17
C THR A 62 5.69 -28.14 -28.16
N THR A 63 6.34 -27.56 -27.15
CA THR A 63 7.02 -28.34 -26.10
C THR A 63 6.03 -29.07 -25.18
N SER A 64 4.79 -28.58 -25.08
CA SER A 64 3.69 -29.25 -24.35
C SER A 64 3.05 -30.40 -25.14
N LEU A 65 3.12 -30.38 -26.47
CA LEU A 65 2.60 -31.43 -27.35
C LEU A 65 3.58 -32.60 -27.47
N GLU A 66 4.89 -32.36 -27.51
CA GLU A 66 5.92 -33.42 -27.50
C GLU A 66 5.92 -34.25 -26.20
N THR A 67 5.44 -33.68 -25.09
CA THR A 67 5.35 -34.37 -23.80
C THR A 67 4.05 -35.18 -23.62
N HIS A 68 3.09 -35.07 -24.53
CA HIS A 68 1.84 -35.85 -24.54
C HIS A 68 1.80 -36.76 -25.77
N GLY A 69 2.54 -37.87 -25.70
CA GLY A 69 2.64 -38.86 -26.76
C GLY A 69 1.28 -39.35 -27.26
N SER A 70 0.92 -38.94 -28.47
CA SER A 70 -0.08 -39.55 -29.35
C SER A 70 0.05 -38.92 -30.73
N ILE A 71 0.93 -39.48 -31.57
CA ILE A 71 0.80 -39.72 -33.01
C ILE A 71 2.07 -40.49 -33.38
N VAL A 72 1.97 -41.81 -33.28
CA VAL A 72 2.85 -42.76 -33.96
C VAL A 72 2.06 -43.21 -35.18
N ASN A 73 2.77 -43.31 -36.30
CA ASN A 73 2.33 -43.72 -37.65
C ASN A 73 1.74 -42.59 -38.51
N ILE A 74 2.57 -42.04 -39.40
CA ILE A 74 2.51 -42.24 -40.85
C ILE A 74 3.69 -41.47 -41.49
N MET A 75 4.53 -42.24 -42.21
CA MET A 75 5.63 -41.90 -43.12
C MET A 75 7.02 -42.38 -42.66
N GLU A 76 7.50 -43.34 -43.44
CA GLU A 76 8.68 -44.19 -43.30
C GLU A 76 10.00 -43.51 -43.75
N PRO A 77 11.17 -44.17 -43.57
CA PRO A 77 12.45 -43.56 -43.25
C PRO A 77 13.38 -43.42 -44.46
N ASN A 78 14.10 -42.31 -44.58
CA ASN A 78 15.22 -42.23 -45.54
C ASN A 78 16.22 -41.11 -45.24
N VAL A 79 16.77 -41.03 -44.03
CA VAL A 79 17.99 -40.21 -43.76
C VAL A 79 18.92 -40.86 -42.73
N SER A 80 18.95 -42.20 -42.65
CA SER A 80 19.85 -42.94 -41.77
C SER A 80 20.99 -43.60 -42.56
N ALA A 81 21.70 -42.85 -43.40
CA ALA A 81 22.90 -43.34 -44.07
C ALA A 81 23.75 -42.21 -44.68
N ARG A 82 24.33 -41.29 -43.88
CA ARG A 82 25.49 -40.48 -44.36
C ARG A 82 26.36 -39.75 -43.34
N LEU A 83 26.30 -40.09 -42.05
CA LEU A 83 27.24 -39.50 -41.06
C LEU A 83 27.83 -40.57 -40.14
N ALA A 84 28.52 -41.53 -40.74
CA ALA A 84 29.42 -42.42 -40.03
C ALA A 84 30.64 -42.68 -40.91
N THR A 85 31.61 -41.75 -40.88
CA THR A 85 33.07 -41.96 -40.94
C THR A 85 33.75 -40.64 -41.31
N THR A 86 34.51 -40.02 -40.38
CA THR A 86 35.96 -39.76 -40.50
C THR A 86 36.46 -39.09 -39.20
N ARG A 87 37.68 -39.44 -38.83
CA ARG A 87 38.35 -39.31 -37.52
C ARG A 87 39.23 -38.04 -37.44
N ARG A 88 39.46 -37.59 -36.19
CA ARG A 88 40.65 -36.89 -35.61
C ARG A 88 40.92 -35.42 -35.98
N GLY A 89 40.99 -34.59 -34.94
CA GLY A 89 42.08 -33.60 -34.79
C GLY A 89 41.66 -32.17 -34.43
N THR A 90 42.13 -31.74 -33.24
CA THR A 90 42.42 -30.36 -32.82
C THR A 90 41.27 -29.37 -32.59
N GLY A 91 41.33 -28.72 -31.43
CA GLY A 91 40.28 -27.89 -30.89
C GLY A 91 40.18 -26.50 -31.51
N GLN A 92 38.93 -26.06 -31.62
CA GLN A 92 38.45 -24.69 -31.45
C GLN A 92 36.93 -24.79 -31.43
N PHE A 93 36.30 -24.68 -30.26
CA PHE A 93 34.87 -24.48 -30.18
C PHE A 93 34.59 -23.01 -30.49
N VAL A 94 34.39 -22.71 -31.76
CA VAL A 94 33.67 -21.51 -32.18
C VAL A 94 32.20 -21.80 -31.92
N ALA A 95 31.63 -21.14 -30.91
CA ALA A 95 30.19 -21.11 -30.73
C ALA A 95 29.62 -20.27 -31.88
N GLU A 96 29.09 -20.94 -32.91
CA GLU A 96 28.25 -20.29 -33.91
C GLU A 96 27.04 -19.71 -33.19
N SER A 97 26.98 -18.38 -33.20
CA SER A 97 25.83 -17.58 -32.86
C SER A 97 24.63 -18.05 -33.68
N ALA A 98 23.62 -18.61 -33.01
CA ALA A 98 22.32 -18.89 -33.60
C ALA A 98 21.72 -17.55 -34.08
N ASN A 99 21.84 -17.32 -35.38
CA ASN A 99 21.37 -16.12 -36.07
C ASN A 99 19.85 -15.96 -35.94
N ILE A 100 19.42 -14.72 -35.67
CA ILE A 100 18.03 -14.25 -35.58
C ILE A 100 17.30 -14.30 -36.95
N SER A 101 17.89 -14.89 -37.99
CA SER A 101 17.27 -15.12 -39.31
C SER A 101 16.26 -16.29 -39.35
N ASN A 102 16.10 -17.05 -38.25
CA ASN A 102 15.15 -18.18 -38.18
C ASN A 102 13.74 -17.79 -37.70
N LEU A 103 13.50 -16.53 -37.29
CA LEU A 103 12.17 -16.07 -36.84
C LEU A 103 11.23 -15.74 -38.01
N ASP A 104 11.77 -15.22 -39.12
CA ASP A 104 10.99 -14.97 -40.34
C ASP A 104 10.65 -16.29 -41.06
N GLY A 105 11.57 -17.26 -41.07
CA GLY A 105 11.31 -18.61 -41.57
C GLY A 105 10.29 -19.40 -40.75
N PHE A 106 10.17 -19.15 -39.44
CA PHE A 106 9.13 -19.75 -38.59
C PHE A 106 7.74 -19.20 -38.90
N TRP A 107 7.60 -17.89 -39.14
CA TRP A 107 6.32 -17.31 -39.56
C TRP A 107 5.90 -17.81 -40.93
N ASP A 108 6.83 -17.85 -41.89
CA ASP A 108 6.55 -18.40 -43.21
C ASP A 108 6.17 -19.88 -43.13
N HIS A 109 6.83 -20.66 -42.27
CA HIS A 109 6.50 -22.06 -42.02
C HIS A 109 5.21 -22.26 -41.20
N PHE A 110 4.87 -21.38 -40.25
CA PHE A 110 3.63 -21.44 -39.46
C PHE A 110 2.44 -21.01 -40.31
N VAL A 111 2.58 -19.96 -41.13
CA VAL A 111 1.60 -19.54 -42.12
C VAL A 111 1.48 -20.59 -43.23
N ASP A 112 2.58 -21.24 -43.64
CA ASP A 112 2.53 -22.39 -44.55
C ASP A 112 1.88 -23.61 -43.89
N SER A 113 2.11 -23.88 -42.61
CA SER A 113 1.45 -24.97 -41.87
C SER A 113 -0.04 -24.69 -41.68
N ILE A 114 -0.42 -23.44 -41.40
CA ILE A 114 -1.82 -22.97 -41.38
C ILE A 114 -2.45 -23.07 -42.77
N ARG A 115 -1.69 -22.79 -43.83
CA ARG A 115 -2.14 -22.96 -45.23
C ARG A 115 -2.20 -24.42 -45.68
N LYS A 116 -1.39 -25.31 -45.07
CA LYS A 116 -1.28 -26.74 -45.41
C LYS A 116 -2.17 -27.65 -44.55
N GLU A 117 -2.68 -27.19 -43.40
CA GLU A 117 -3.69 -27.91 -42.63
C GLU A 117 -5.07 -27.78 -43.31
N GLU A 118 -5.45 -28.80 -44.07
CA GLU A 118 -6.65 -28.86 -44.93
C GLU A 118 -8.01 -28.92 -44.19
N SER A 119 -8.06 -28.84 -42.86
CA SER A 119 -9.35 -28.80 -42.14
C SER A 119 -9.52 -27.50 -41.35
N SER A 120 -10.35 -26.59 -41.88
CA SER A 120 -10.65 -25.31 -41.21
C SER A 120 -11.15 -25.49 -39.77
N SER A 121 -11.70 -26.67 -39.44
CA SER A 121 -12.18 -27.03 -38.11
C SER A 121 -11.09 -27.08 -37.02
N GLN A 122 -9.88 -27.56 -37.33
CA GLN A 122 -8.81 -27.67 -36.33
C GLN A 122 -8.21 -26.30 -36.01
N LEU A 123 -8.05 -25.45 -37.04
CA LEU A 123 -7.62 -24.06 -36.89
C LEU A 123 -8.66 -23.23 -36.12
N ASP A 124 -9.94 -23.37 -36.47
CA ASP A 124 -11.04 -22.71 -35.75
C ASP A 124 -11.07 -23.16 -34.28
N ASP A 125 -10.84 -24.44 -33.99
CA ASP A 125 -10.77 -24.94 -32.62
C ASP A 125 -9.54 -24.42 -31.86
N LEU A 126 -8.39 -24.24 -32.53
CA LEU A 126 -7.20 -23.62 -31.93
C LEU A 126 -7.44 -22.14 -31.63
N ILE A 127 -7.97 -21.39 -32.61
CA ILE A 127 -8.33 -19.97 -32.46
C ILE A 127 -9.36 -19.81 -31.34
N ARG A 128 -10.41 -20.65 -31.31
CA ARG A 128 -11.39 -20.65 -30.21
C ARG A 128 -10.75 -20.95 -28.87
N ARG A 129 -9.79 -21.87 -28.78
CA ARG A 129 -9.05 -22.13 -27.53
C ARG A 129 -8.22 -20.92 -27.10
N VAL A 130 -7.50 -20.27 -28.02
CA VAL A 130 -6.74 -19.05 -27.71
C VAL A 130 -7.67 -17.94 -27.25
N ILE A 131 -8.76 -17.69 -27.98
CA ILE A 131 -9.78 -16.69 -27.60
C ILE A 131 -10.41 -17.05 -26.25
N HIS A 132 -10.70 -18.32 -25.98
CA HIS A 132 -11.27 -18.73 -24.68
C HIS A 132 -10.27 -18.63 -23.52
N LEU A 133 -8.97 -18.76 -23.79
CA LEU A 133 -7.92 -18.61 -22.79
C LEU A 133 -7.61 -17.13 -22.50
N GLU A 134 -7.54 -16.30 -23.55
CA GLU A 134 -7.33 -14.86 -23.41
C GLU A 134 -8.61 -14.16 -22.90
N PHE A 135 -9.78 -14.54 -23.43
CA PHE A 135 -11.08 -13.95 -23.14
C PHE A 135 -12.05 -15.03 -22.64
N PRO A 136 -11.88 -15.54 -21.40
CA PRO A 136 -12.81 -16.52 -20.87
C PRO A 136 -14.22 -15.95 -20.77
N LYS A 137 -15.21 -16.78 -21.13
CA LYS A 137 -16.65 -16.44 -21.01
C LYS A 137 -17.18 -16.56 -19.58
N GLU A 138 -16.42 -17.17 -18.67
CA GLU A 138 -16.83 -17.38 -17.29
C GLU A 138 -16.35 -16.22 -16.42
N ASP A 139 -17.31 -15.42 -15.95
CA ASP A 139 -17.01 -14.26 -15.13
C ASP A 139 -16.63 -14.63 -13.69
N VAL A 140 -16.84 -15.87 -13.22
CA VAL A 140 -16.65 -16.25 -11.81
C VAL A 140 -15.71 -17.46 -11.69
N PRO A 141 -14.67 -17.41 -10.84
CA PRO A 141 -13.78 -18.57 -10.63
C PRO A 141 -14.52 -19.74 -9.98
N THR A 142 -14.10 -20.98 -10.27
CA THR A 142 -14.53 -22.17 -9.50
C THR A 142 -13.53 -22.48 -8.38
N VAL A 143 -13.94 -23.26 -7.37
CA VAL A 143 -13.06 -23.70 -6.27
C VAL A 143 -11.81 -24.39 -6.81
N ARG A 144 -11.97 -25.23 -7.83
CA ARG A 144 -10.84 -25.92 -8.46
C ARG A 144 -9.83 -24.97 -9.08
N ARG A 145 -10.29 -23.88 -9.71
CA ARG A 145 -9.45 -22.91 -10.42
C ARG A 145 -8.67 -21.98 -9.51
N VAL A 146 -9.12 -21.78 -8.27
CA VAL A 146 -8.40 -20.97 -7.28
C VAL A 146 -7.36 -21.76 -6.49
N ILE A 147 -7.30 -23.08 -6.65
CA ILE A 147 -6.30 -23.94 -6.01
C ILE A 147 -5.08 -24.05 -6.94
N ASN A 148 -4.02 -23.32 -6.61
CA ASN A 148 -2.74 -23.39 -7.31
C ASN A 148 -1.76 -24.25 -6.50
N VAL A 149 -1.54 -25.49 -6.94
CA VAL A 149 -0.67 -26.50 -6.32
C VAL A 149 0.10 -27.27 -7.39
N GLY A 150 1.23 -27.87 -7.03
CA GLY A 150 2.06 -28.65 -7.95
C GLY A 150 3.56 -28.43 -7.76
N ARG A 151 4.34 -28.86 -8.76
CA ARG A 151 5.80 -28.66 -8.76
C ARG A 151 6.16 -27.31 -9.38
N LEU A 152 7.11 -26.63 -8.75
CA LEU A 152 7.72 -25.44 -9.33
C LEU A 152 8.63 -25.87 -10.49
N HIS A 153 8.69 -25.06 -11.55
CA HIS A 153 9.56 -25.30 -12.69
C HIS A 153 10.54 -24.13 -12.81
N ASP A 154 11.84 -24.38 -12.64
CA ASP A 154 12.88 -23.34 -12.52
C ASP A 154 13.02 -22.42 -13.74
N ASN A 155 12.46 -22.81 -14.90
CA ASN A 155 12.52 -22.05 -16.15
C ASN A 155 11.16 -21.56 -16.67
N ARG A 156 10.09 -21.66 -15.85
CA ARG A 156 8.75 -21.19 -16.22
C ARG A 156 8.30 -20.08 -15.29
N ALA A 157 7.47 -19.19 -15.82
CA ALA A 157 6.76 -18.23 -14.99
C ALA A 157 5.97 -18.95 -13.89
N ARG A 158 5.91 -18.32 -12.71
CA ARG A 158 5.17 -18.84 -11.54
C ARG A 158 3.68 -19.05 -11.83
N TYR A 159 3.10 -18.19 -12.67
CA TYR A 159 1.72 -18.31 -13.13
C TYR A 159 1.67 -18.35 -14.65
N SER A 160 0.63 -19.00 -15.17
CA SER A 160 0.36 -19.12 -16.61
C SER A 160 -0.89 -18.30 -16.99
N PRO A 161 -1.08 -17.94 -18.27
CA PRO A 161 -2.37 -17.45 -18.74
C PRO A 161 -3.52 -18.39 -18.33
N GLY A 162 -4.61 -17.82 -17.82
CA GLY A 162 -5.74 -18.55 -17.24
C GLY A 162 -5.62 -18.87 -15.75
N SER A 163 -4.46 -18.65 -15.12
CA SER A 163 -4.29 -18.83 -13.67
C SER A 163 -5.03 -17.76 -12.88
N TRP A 164 -5.82 -18.18 -11.89
CA TRP A 164 -6.44 -17.27 -10.94
C TRP A 164 -5.48 -16.95 -9.80
N VAL A 165 -5.30 -15.66 -9.55
CA VAL A 165 -4.35 -15.11 -8.58
C VAL A 165 -5.00 -13.97 -7.82
N GLU A 166 -4.48 -13.66 -6.64
CA GLU A 166 -4.78 -12.41 -5.99
C GLU A 166 -3.74 -11.36 -6.38
N ILE A 167 -4.22 -10.20 -6.81
CA ILE A 167 -3.43 -9.05 -7.24
C ILE A 167 -3.54 -7.95 -6.19
N ARG A 168 -2.41 -7.34 -5.81
CA ARG A 168 -2.41 -6.17 -4.92
C ARG A 168 -2.73 -4.88 -5.69
N GLY A 169 -3.84 -4.24 -5.35
CA GLY A 169 -4.15 -2.88 -5.80
C GLY A 169 -3.25 -1.83 -5.16
N TYR A 170 -3.27 -0.61 -5.71
CA TYR A 170 -2.63 0.55 -5.07
C TYR A 170 -3.25 0.87 -3.71
N ASP A 171 -4.53 0.54 -3.54
CA ASP A 171 -5.28 0.61 -2.29
C ASP A 171 -4.93 -0.48 -1.27
N MET A 172 -3.81 -1.20 -1.48
CA MET A 172 -3.30 -2.26 -0.61
C MET A 172 -4.24 -3.47 -0.42
N LYS A 173 -5.38 -3.51 -1.12
CA LYS A 173 -6.33 -4.64 -1.12
C LYS A 173 -5.90 -5.71 -2.12
N TRP A 174 -6.27 -6.93 -1.81
CA TRP A 174 -6.03 -8.10 -2.65
C TRP A 174 -7.32 -8.45 -3.36
N ARG A 175 -7.28 -8.43 -4.68
CA ARG A 175 -8.43 -8.73 -5.54
C ARG A 175 -8.14 -10.02 -6.29
N LEU A 176 -9.12 -10.91 -6.31
CA LEU A 176 -9.04 -12.16 -7.07
C LEU A 176 -9.29 -11.86 -8.54
N ASP A 177 -8.34 -12.23 -9.37
CA ASP A 177 -8.34 -11.94 -10.80
C ASP A 177 -7.63 -13.05 -11.58
N MET A 178 -7.69 -13.00 -12.90
CA MET A 178 -7.11 -13.98 -13.79
C MET A 178 -5.98 -13.38 -14.62
N ILE A 179 -4.84 -14.06 -14.63
CA ILE A 179 -3.74 -13.73 -15.53
C ILE A 179 -4.19 -13.99 -16.97
N THR A 180 -4.07 -12.98 -17.83
CA THR A 180 -4.45 -13.07 -19.25
C THR A 180 -3.22 -13.22 -20.13
N ARG A 181 -2.09 -12.65 -19.72
CA ARG A 181 -0.84 -12.70 -20.48
C ARG A 181 0.36 -12.66 -19.56
N VAL A 182 1.40 -13.39 -19.95
CA VAL A 182 2.69 -13.44 -19.27
C VAL A 182 3.76 -13.08 -20.30
N VAL A 183 4.64 -12.14 -19.97
CA VAL A 183 5.71 -11.69 -20.85
C VAL A 183 7.04 -11.91 -20.15
N LYS A 184 7.96 -12.59 -20.84
CA LYS A 184 9.34 -12.71 -20.42
C LYS A 184 10.07 -11.42 -20.80
N GLN A 185 10.52 -10.64 -19.83
CA GLN A 185 11.36 -9.48 -20.07
C GLN A 185 12.77 -9.72 -19.58
N ALA A 186 13.71 -9.09 -20.28
CA ALA A 186 15.05 -8.95 -19.78
C ALA A 186 15.02 -7.91 -18.63
N PRO A 187 15.80 -8.11 -17.54
CA PRO A 187 16.05 -7.08 -16.53
C PRO A 187 16.37 -5.72 -17.15
N ASP A 188 16.03 -4.63 -16.44
CA ASP A 188 16.22 -3.27 -16.94
C ASP A 188 17.70 -2.92 -17.23
N ASP A 189 18.64 -3.62 -16.59
CA ASP A 189 20.09 -3.53 -16.76
C ASP A 189 20.68 -4.56 -17.74
N TRP A 190 19.83 -5.28 -18.49
CA TRP A 190 20.26 -6.36 -19.36
C TRP A 190 20.94 -5.86 -20.64
N ASP A 191 22.27 -5.98 -20.66
CA ASP A 191 23.04 -5.90 -21.90
C ASP A 191 22.93 -7.21 -22.69
N TRP A 192 22.23 -7.16 -23.83
CA TRP A 192 22.06 -8.29 -24.74
C TRP A 192 23.39 -8.84 -25.31
N ASN A 193 24.48 -8.06 -25.20
CA ASN A 193 25.80 -8.44 -25.69
C ASN A 193 26.71 -9.02 -24.59
N ASN A 194 26.30 -9.00 -23.32
CA ASN A 194 27.11 -9.50 -22.22
C ASN A 194 26.89 -11.03 -22.05
N PRO A 195 27.90 -11.88 -22.31
CA PRO A 195 27.77 -13.33 -22.19
C PRO A 195 27.54 -13.80 -20.74
N ASN A 196 27.79 -12.95 -19.74
CA ASN A 196 27.50 -13.27 -18.34
C ASN A 196 26.00 -13.28 -18.03
N ASN A 197 25.19 -12.56 -18.82
CA ASN A 197 23.74 -12.47 -18.64
C ASN A 197 23.03 -13.79 -19.00
N ALA A 198 23.70 -14.71 -19.71
CA ALA A 198 23.14 -16.04 -20.03
C ALA A 198 22.77 -16.90 -18.80
N ARG A 199 23.24 -16.53 -17.59
CA ARG A 199 22.94 -17.22 -16.32
C ARG A 199 21.93 -16.49 -15.44
N GLU A 200 21.54 -15.28 -15.79
CA GLU A 200 20.61 -14.48 -15.00
C GLU A 200 19.17 -14.92 -15.23
N GLN A 201 18.39 -14.97 -14.15
CA GLN A 201 17.00 -15.40 -14.24
C GLN A 201 16.16 -14.32 -14.93
N PRO A 202 15.29 -14.70 -15.87
CA PRO A 202 14.43 -13.76 -16.56
C PRO A 202 13.44 -13.10 -15.60
N GLN A 203 13.17 -11.81 -15.78
CA GLN A 203 12.07 -11.15 -15.10
C GLN A 203 10.77 -11.45 -15.84
N TRP A 204 9.76 -11.89 -15.10
CA TRP A 204 8.44 -12.20 -15.66
C TRP A 204 7.47 -11.09 -15.31
N ASP A 205 6.84 -10.56 -16.35
CA ASP A 205 5.77 -9.58 -16.23
C ASP A 205 4.43 -10.22 -16.49
N PHE A 206 3.48 -9.86 -15.64
CA PHE A 206 2.15 -10.41 -15.68
C PHE A 206 1.15 -9.32 -16.05
N TYR A 207 0.21 -9.69 -16.91
CA TYR A 207 -0.90 -8.88 -17.33
C TYR A 207 -2.20 -9.62 -17.00
N TYR A 208 -3.18 -8.86 -16.56
CA TYR A 208 -4.51 -9.32 -16.18
C TYR A 208 -5.54 -8.45 -16.91
N HIS A 209 -6.74 -8.97 -17.15
CA HIS A 209 -7.75 -8.35 -18.02
C HIS A 209 -7.20 -7.88 -19.38
N CYS A 210 -7.38 -8.71 -20.42
CA CYS A 210 -6.91 -8.46 -21.79
C CYS A 210 -6.98 -6.98 -22.21
N GLY A 211 -5.82 -6.34 -22.30
CA GLY A 211 -5.68 -4.96 -22.80
C GLY A 211 -5.39 -3.88 -21.76
N LYS A 212 -5.30 -4.16 -20.44
CA LYS A 212 -5.04 -3.11 -19.43
C LYS A 212 -3.55 -2.92 -19.12
N HIS A 213 -3.14 -1.66 -19.01
CA HIS A 213 -1.76 -1.15 -19.04
C HIS A 213 -0.89 -1.41 -17.79
N ARG A 214 -1.38 -2.07 -16.73
CA ARG A 214 -0.57 -2.28 -15.52
C ARG A 214 0.27 -3.55 -15.64
N ARG A 215 1.56 -3.35 -15.88
CA ARG A 215 2.61 -4.36 -15.72
C ARG A 215 2.69 -4.74 -14.24
N LEU A 216 2.42 -6.00 -13.90
CA LEU A 216 2.54 -6.50 -12.53
C LEU A 216 3.83 -7.28 -12.35
N ARG A 217 4.52 -6.97 -11.25
CA ARG A 217 5.69 -7.74 -10.80
C ARG A 217 5.24 -8.98 -10.04
N GLU A 218 6.11 -9.98 -9.98
CA GLU A 218 5.79 -11.27 -9.33
C GLU A 218 5.48 -11.14 -7.83
N ASP A 219 6.04 -10.13 -7.15
CA ASP A 219 5.81 -9.83 -5.74
C ASP A 219 4.46 -9.13 -5.46
N GLU A 220 3.79 -8.63 -6.51
CA GLU A 220 2.42 -8.09 -6.46
C GLU A 220 1.35 -9.17 -6.64
N LEU A 221 1.77 -10.40 -6.92
CA LEU A 221 0.93 -11.57 -7.17
C LEU A 221 1.05 -12.63 -6.07
N ARG A 222 -0.04 -13.32 -5.80
CA ARG A 222 -0.04 -14.53 -4.96
C ARG A 222 -1.17 -15.47 -5.33
N SER A 223 -1.07 -16.72 -4.89
CA SER A 223 -2.20 -17.64 -4.99
C SER A 223 -3.38 -17.22 -4.11
N PRO A 224 -4.62 -17.49 -4.55
CA PRO A 224 -5.80 -17.10 -3.83
C PRO A 224 -5.84 -17.65 -2.41
N LYS A 225 -6.16 -16.79 -1.44
CA LYS A 225 -6.22 -17.16 -0.02
C LYS A 225 -7.18 -18.32 0.21
N GLU A 226 -8.32 -18.28 -0.46
CA GLU A 226 -9.36 -19.31 -0.32
C GLU A 226 -8.88 -20.67 -0.85
N GLY A 227 -8.17 -20.70 -1.99
CA GLY A 227 -7.58 -21.92 -2.52
C GLY A 227 -6.58 -22.54 -1.53
N LEU A 228 -5.70 -21.72 -0.96
CA LEU A 228 -4.75 -22.17 0.07
C LEU A 228 -5.47 -22.67 1.33
N ARG A 229 -6.59 -22.03 1.73
CA ARG A 229 -7.39 -22.49 2.89
C ARG A 229 -8.03 -23.86 2.66
N ARG A 230 -8.41 -24.18 1.42
CA ARG A 230 -8.93 -25.51 1.08
C ARG A 230 -7.86 -26.59 1.22
N VAL A 231 -6.64 -26.30 0.82
CA VAL A 231 -5.52 -27.24 0.88
C VAL A 231 -4.98 -27.39 2.31
N PHE A 232 -4.72 -26.27 2.99
CA PHE A 232 -3.96 -26.23 4.24
C PHE A 232 -4.81 -25.98 5.50
N GLY A 233 -6.13 -25.81 5.35
CA GLY A 233 -7.02 -25.47 6.47
C GLY A 233 -6.93 -24.01 6.85
N ARG A 234 -7.28 -23.67 8.10
CA ARG A 234 -7.20 -22.27 8.59
C ARG A 234 -6.11 -22.06 9.65
N ARG A 235 -5.44 -23.14 10.07
CA ARG A 235 -4.39 -23.14 11.09
C ARG A 235 -3.21 -22.19 10.81
N PRO A 236 -2.66 -22.09 9.58
CA PRO A 236 -1.58 -21.13 9.28
C PRO A 236 -1.96 -19.68 9.52
N TRP A 237 -3.25 -19.33 9.39
CA TRP A 237 -3.73 -17.97 9.67
C TRP A 237 -3.92 -17.72 11.16
N VAL A 238 -4.16 -18.75 11.99
CA VAL A 238 -4.11 -18.63 13.45
C VAL A 238 -2.67 -18.36 13.89
N TRP A 239 -1.70 -19.11 13.33
CA TRP A 239 -0.28 -18.87 13.56
C TRP A 239 0.14 -17.46 13.14
N GLN A 240 -0.35 -16.94 12.01
CA GLN A 240 -0.04 -15.56 11.59
C GLN A 240 -0.45 -14.53 12.65
N GLN A 241 -1.59 -14.71 13.32
CA GLN A 241 -2.01 -13.81 14.42
C GLN A 241 -1.05 -13.90 15.60
N TYR A 242 -0.65 -15.12 15.99
CA TYR A 242 0.33 -15.35 17.05
C TYR A 242 1.70 -14.72 16.71
N ALA A 243 2.18 -14.91 15.49
CA ALA A 243 3.45 -14.36 15.01
C ALA A 243 3.44 -12.82 15.05
N CYS A 244 2.33 -12.17 14.67
CA CYS A 244 2.19 -10.72 14.80
C CYS A 244 2.34 -10.24 16.25
N ILE A 245 1.81 -10.97 17.23
CA ILE A 245 1.95 -10.62 18.67
C ILE A 245 3.40 -10.81 19.13
N LYS A 246 4.06 -11.90 18.73
CA LYS A 246 5.47 -12.16 19.06
C LYS A 246 6.41 -11.12 18.44
N VAL A 247 6.18 -10.75 17.17
CA VAL A 247 6.92 -9.68 16.51
C VAL A 247 6.73 -8.35 17.22
N GLU A 248 5.48 -7.99 17.55
CA GLU A 248 5.22 -6.76 18.29
C GLU A 248 5.92 -6.77 19.66
N ASP A 249 5.92 -7.88 20.38
CA ASP A 249 6.61 -8.03 21.67
C ASP A 249 8.11 -7.72 21.56
N LYS A 250 8.77 -8.27 20.52
CA LYS A 250 10.21 -8.07 20.28
C LYS A 250 10.57 -6.67 19.80
N LEU A 251 9.82 -6.11 18.86
CA LEU A 251 10.12 -4.81 18.24
C LEU A 251 10.19 -3.68 19.26
N ARG A 252 11.23 -2.87 19.21
CA ARG A 252 11.40 -1.68 20.04
C ARG A 252 11.51 -0.43 19.18
N PHE A 253 11.21 0.72 19.78
CA PHE A 253 11.54 2.03 19.23
C PHE A 253 12.64 2.65 20.10
N GLN A 254 13.88 2.23 19.88
CA GLN A 254 15.02 2.53 20.75
C GLN A 254 16.31 2.44 19.93
N GLU A 255 16.85 3.59 19.54
CA GLU A 255 18.07 3.67 18.74
C GLU A 255 19.25 2.90 19.34
N GLY A 256 19.99 2.19 18.49
CA GLY A 256 21.16 1.40 18.87
C GLY A 256 20.83 0.06 19.55
N HIS A 257 19.59 -0.19 19.96
CA HIS A 257 19.20 -1.49 20.53
C HIS A 257 19.04 -2.55 19.42
N GLN A 258 19.46 -3.79 19.69
CA GLN A 258 19.41 -4.90 18.71
C GLN A 258 17.99 -5.21 18.16
N ASN A 259 16.98 -4.94 18.98
CA ASN A 259 15.57 -5.08 18.60
C ASN A 259 14.92 -3.75 18.16
N ASP A 260 15.69 -2.72 17.86
CA ASP A 260 15.14 -1.49 17.27
C ASP A 260 14.42 -1.81 15.95
N CYS A 261 13.29 -1.16 15.69
CA CYS A 261 12.47 -1.44 14.52
C CYS A 261 13.18 -1.20 13.17
N ILE A 262 14.24 -0.39 13.15
CA ILE A 262 15.05 -0.15 11.95
C ILE A 262 16.13 -1.24 11.77
N LEU A 263 16.60 -1.86 12.85
CA LEU A 263 17.70 -2.84 12.82
C LEU A 263 17.22 -4.30 12.87
N PHE A 264 16.11 -4.55 13.56
CA PHE A 264 15.59 -5.89 13.77
C PHE A 264 15.15 -6.54 12.46
N ASP A 265 15.65 -7.76 12.21
CA ASP A 265 15.27 -8.57 11.05
C ASP A 265 13.98 -9.34 11.37
N VAL A 266 12.85 -8.74 11.00
CA VAL A 266 11.51 -9.28 11.25
C VAL A 266 11.32 -10.56 10.44
N GLN A 267 11.82 -10.61 9.19
CA GLN A 267 11.63 -11.77 8.32
C GLN A 267 12.34 -13.00 8.86
N LYS A 268 13.59 -12.86 9.28
CA LYS A 268 14.36 -13.96 9.87
C LYS A 268 13.70 -14.46 11.15
N TYR A 269 13.35 -13.56 12.08
CA TYR A 269 12.70 -13.94 13.33
C TYR A 269 11.40 -14.71 13.09
N VAL A 270 10.58 -14.27 12.14
CA VAL A 270 9.32 -14.95 11.83
C VAL A 270 9.54 -16.27 11.09
N ALA A 271 10.56 -16.38 10.24
CA ALA A 271 10.93 -17.65 9.61
C ALA A 271 11.32 -18.69 10.67
N GLU A 272 12.09 -18.29 11.68
CA GLU A 272 12.43 -19.16 12.81
C GLU A 272 11.16 -19.58 13.60
N LEU A 273 10.23 -18.65 13.86
CA LEU A 273 8.94 -18.97 14.49
C LEU A 273 8.06 -19.90 13.65
N TRP A 274 8.13 -19.81 12.33
CA TRP A 274 7.40 -20.71 11.42
C TRP A 274 7.95 -22.11 11.50
N GLU A 275 9.27 -22.26 11.45
CA GLU A 275 9.93 -23.56 11.58
C GLU A 275 9.67 -24.21 12.94
N GLU A 276 9.72 -23.44 14.02
CA GLU A 276 9.37 -23.95 15.36
C GLU A 276 7.93 -24.48 15.40
N TRP A 277 6.97 -23.70 14.88
CA TRP A 277 5.57 -24.07 14.86
C TRP A 277 5.26 -25.24 13.91
N LEU A 278 5.88 -25.28 12.74
CA LEU A 278 5.73 -26.34 11.75
C LEU A 278 6.23 -27.68 12.31
N ASN A 279 7.35 -27.66 13.03
CA ASN A 279 7.98 -28.86 13.58
C ASN A 279 7.45 -29.27 14.96
N HIS A 280 6.52 -28.51 15.53
CA HIS A 280 5.93 -28.83 16.83
C HIS A 280 5.14 -30.16 16.79
N PRO A 281 5.25 -31.06 17.79
CA PRO A 281 4.59 -32.37 17.77
C PRO A 281 3.07 -32.31 17.59
N SER A 282 2.42 -31.31 18.21
CA SER A 282 0.97 -31.07 18.08
C SER A 282 0.52 -30.58 16.70
N ASN A 283 1.46 -30.29 15.79
CA ASN A 283 1.20 -29.83 14.43
C ASN A 283 1.60 -30.87 13.37
N SER A 284 1.86 -32.12 13.79
CA SER A 284 2.32 -33.20 12.92
C SER A 284 1.36 -33.55 11.78
N ASP A 285 0.06 -33.44 12.01
CA ASP A 285 -1.00 -33.58 11.01
C ASP A 285 -0.91 -32.51 9.90
N PHE A 286 -0.70 -31.25 10.29
CA PHE A 286 -0.49 -30.16 9.34
C PHE A 286 0.83 -30.33 8.59
N LYS A 287 1.90 -30.70 9.30
CA LYS A 287 3.20 -30.96 8.67
C LYS A 287 3.11 -32.07 7.62
N ALA A 288 2.37 -33.15 7.89
CA ALA A 288 2.14 -34.20 6.92
C ALA A 288 1.45 -33.69 5.65
N VAL A 289 0.46 -32.80 5.77
CA VAL A 289 -0.17 -32.14 4.62
C VAL A 289 0.76 -31.17 3.91
N PHE A 290 1.58 -30.42 4.66
CA PHE A 290 2.54 -29.48 4.11
C PHE A 290 3.62 -30.18 3.29
N ASP A 291 4.15 -31.29 3.80
CA ASP A 291 5.20 -32.08 3.15
C ASP A 291 4.68 -33.00 2.03
N ASP A 292 3.36 -33.15 1.88
CA ASP A 292 2.74 -34.05 0.88
C ASP A 292 3.13 -33.66 -0.57
N ASP A 293 3.59 -34.64 -1.35
CA ASP A 293 4.03 -34.47 -2.74
C ASP A 293 2.94 -33.94 -3.67
N ARG A 294 1.66 -34.16 -3.37
CA ARG A 294 0.51 -33.71 -4.17
C ARG A 294 0.35 -32.20 -4.12
N VAL A 295 0.70 -31.58 -2.99
CA VAL A 295 0.76 -30.13 -2.82
C VAL A 295 1.94 -29.55 -3.59
N GLY A 296 3.07 -30.24 -3.50
CA GLY A 296 4.33 -29.89 -4.16
C GLY A 296 4.96 -28.58 -3.67
N ASP A 297 6.16 -28.29 -4.15
CA ASP A 297 6.95 -27.11 -3.72
C ASP A 297 6.26 -25.78 -4.04
N PHE A 298 5.45 -25.75 -5.12
CA PHE A 298 4.69 -24.57 -5.47
C PHE A 298 3.69 -24.23 -4.37
N GLY A 299 2.80 -25.17 -4.03
CA GLY A 299 1.77 -24.94 -3.01
C GLY A 299 2.34 -24.56 -1.64
N ARG A 300 3.43 -25.22 -1.23
CA ARG A 300 4.17 -24.88 0.00
C ARG A 300 4.70 -23.44 -0.02
N ARG A 301 5.37 -23.06 -1.11
CA ARG A 301 5.94 -21.71 -1.28
C ARG A 301 4.84 -20.64 -1.29
N GLU A 302 3.72 -20.90 -1.95
CA GLU A 302 2.56 -20.00 -1.97
C GLU A 302 1.99 -19.75 -0.59
N LEU A 303 1.87 -20.80 0.22
CA LEU A 303 1.41 -20.68 1.60
C LEU A 303 2.35 -19.79 2.42
N ILE A 304 3.66 -20.08 2.37
CA ILE A 304 4.68 -19.30 3.07
C ILE A 304 4.61 -17.84 2.63
N ILE A 305 4.58 -17.56 1.33
CA ILE A 305 4.46 -16.19 0.80
C ILE A 305 3.22 -15.50 1.38
N HIS A 306 2.08 -16.21 1.46
CA HIS A 306 0.85 -15.63 1.97
C HIS A 306 0.92 -15.31 3.47
N VAL A 307 1.46 -16.22 4.31
CA VAL A 307 1.52 -16.01 5.77
C VAL A 307 2.64 -15.06 6.17
N MET A 308 3.74 -15.00 5.40
CA MET A 308 4.89 -14.14 5.65
C MET A 308 4.71 -12.70 5.17
N LYS A 309 3.73 -12.46 4.30
CA LYS A 309 3.51 -11.18 3.64
C LYS A 309 3.50 -9.93 4.55
N PRO A 310 2.78 -9.89 5.69
CA PRO A 310 2.80 -8.69 6.55
C PRO A 310 4.23 -8.35 7.01
N PHE A 311 5.03 -9.36 7.32
CA PHE A 311 6.41 -9.19 7.76
C PHE A 311 7.34 -8.76 6.61
N LYS A 312 7.14 -9.31 5.41
CA LYS A 312 7.81 -8.82 4.19
C LYS A 312 7.46 -7.37 3.88
N LEU A 313 6.22 -6.95 4.13
CA LEU A 313 5.79 -5.58 3.94
C LEU A 313 6.46 -4.63 4.93
N MET A 314 6.64 -5.06 6.19
CA MET A 314 7.36 -4.29 7.20
C MET A 314 8.83 -4.07 6.80
N GLU A 315 9.50 -5.10 6.28
CA GLU A 315 10.86 -4.94 5.75
C GLU A 315 10.91 -4.02 4.53
N LYS A 316 9.95 -4.13 3.61
CA LYS A 316 9.86 -3.19 2.48
C LYS A 316 9.67 -1.74 2.92
N ILE A 317 8.84 -1.49 3.95
CA ILE A 317 8.68 -0.14 4.51
C ILE A 317 10.01 0.40 5.06
N LYS A 318 10.87 -0.48 5.60
CA LYS A 318 12.16 -0.16 6.19
C LYS A 318 13.26 0.08 5.13
N GLU A 319 13.30 -0.75 4.09
CA GLU A 319 14.42 -0.85 3.15
C GLU A 319 14.16 -0.13 1.81
N ASP A 320 12.93 -0.17 1.31
CA ASP A 320 12.57 0.31 -0.03
C ASP A 320 12.18 1.79 0.03
N LYS A 321 13.20 2.66 0.05
CA LYS A 321 13.03 4.12 0.10
C LYS A 321 12.49 4.72 -1.19
N GLU A 322 12.44 3.98 -2.30
CA GLU A 322 11.82 4.46 -3.54
C GLU A 322 10.31 4.27 -3.51
N VAL A 323 9.86 3.11 -3.06
CA VAL A 323 8.42 2.81 -2.94
C VAL A 323 7.83 3.47 -1.71
N TRP A 324 8.51 3.42 -0.57
CA TRP A 324 8.09 4.03 0.70
C TRP A 324 8.88 5.31 0.98
N ASP A 325 9.01 6.17 -0.02
CA ASP A 325 9.60 7.50 0.13
C ASP A 325 8.68 8.41 0.96
N PHE A 326 8.88 8.44 2.27
CA PHE A 326 8.16 9.36 3.15
C PHE A 326 8.72 10.79 3.06
N ALA A 327 9.90 11.02 2.46
CA ALA A 327 10.55 12.33 2.38
C ALA A 327 10.09 13.13 1.17
N GLY A 328 9.98 12.45 0.04
CA GLY A 328 9.55 13.04 -1.22
C GLY A 328 8.04 13.23 -1.35
N ASP A 329 7.22 12.57 -0.51
CA ASP A 329 5.76 12.70 -0.57
C ASP A 329 5.26 13.94 0.20
N SER A 330 4.96 15.00 -0.54
CA SER A 330 4.48 16.27 0.03
C SER A 330 3.16 16.13 0.80
N SER A 331 2.37 15.10 0.53
CA SER A 331 1.04 14.92 1.13
C SER A 331 1.10 14.44 2.60
N ILE A 332 2.29 14.10 3.10
CA ILE A 332 2.50 13.61 4.46
C ILE A 332 2.60 14.81 5.42
N GLY A 333 1.47 15.16 6.01
CA GLY A 333 1.36 16.18 7.04
C GLY A 333 1.51 15.64 8.46
N ILE A 334 1.54 16.55 9.43
CA ILE A 334 1.58 16.20 10.86
C ILE A 334 0.36 15.36 11.27
N TYR A 335 -0.78 15.54 10.60
CA TYR A 335 -2.03 14.83 10.88
C TYR A 335 -1.94 13.34 10.53
N THR A 336 -1.14 13.00 9.52
CA THR A 336 -0.81 11.63 9.16
C THR A 336 -0.20 10.91 10.37
N TYR A 337 0.74 11.53 11.09
CA TYR A 337 1.37 10.95 12.29
C TYR A 337 0.33 10.62 13.39
N LEU A 338 -0.66 11.48 13.60
CA LEU A 338 -1.75 11.18 14.56
C LEU A 338 -2.59 9.99 14.09
N GLY A 339 -2.91 9.95 12.80
CA GLY A 339 -3.65 8.85 12.18
C GLY A 339 -2.94 7.51 12.32
N LEU A 340 -1.61 7.50 12.20
CA LEU A 340 -0.77 6.30 12.32
C LEU A 340 -0.54 5.91 13.78
N LEU A 341 0.03 6.81 14.57
CA LEU A 341 0.56 6.54 15.91
C LEU A 341 -0.50 6.65 17.01
N GLY A 342 -1.51 7.51 16.83
CA GLY A 342 -2.49 7.82 17.86
C GLY A 342 -1.93 8.63 19.03
N SER A 343 -0.77 9.27 18.85
CA SER A 343 -0.09 10.16 19.78
C SER A 343 0.51 11.35 19.01
N GLY A 344 1.00 12.37 19.71
CA GLY A 344 1.50 13.62 19.18
C GLY A 344 0.50 14.78 19.23
N ALA A 345 -0.62 14.63 19.93
CA ALA A 345 -1.78 15.54 19.82
C ALA A 345 -1.44 17.02 20.10
N THR A 346 -0.47 17.29 20.96
CA THR A 346 -0.16 18.66 21.40
C THR A 346 0.32 19.56 20.26
N ILE A 347 1.37 19.16 19.54
CA ILE A 347 1.94 20.02 18.48
C ILE A 347 0.92 20.17 17.34
N LEU A 348 0.15 19.11 17.09
CA LEU A 348 -0.96 19.11 16.15
C LEU A 348 -2.02 20.15 16.50
N CYS A 349 -2.41 20.25 17.77
CA CYS A 349 -3.35 21.26 18.22
C CYS A 349 -2.79 22.68 18.06
N VAL A 350 -1.48 22.89 18.27
CA VAL A 350 -0.84 24.19 18.06
C VAL A 350 -0.86 24.57 16.59
N ILE A 351 -0.46 23.65 15.70
CA ILE A 351 -0.44 23.91 14.25
C ILE A 351 -1.86 24.10 13.73
N LEU A 352 -2.80 23.23 14.12
CA LEU A 352 -4.22 23.38 13.79
C LEU A 352 -4.77 24.73 14.29
N PHE A 353 -4.39 25.16 15.49
CA PHE A 353 -4.78 26.47 16.01
C PHE A 353 -4.26 27.60 15.13
N VAL A 354 -2.98 27.59 14.75
CA VAL A 354 -2.42 28.60 13.82
C VAL A 354 -3.13 28.55 12.47
N GLN A 355 -3.37 27.34 11.96
CA GLN A 355 -4.05 27.08 10.69
C GLN A 355 -5.51 27.55 10.65
N VAL A 356 -6.17 27.66 11.80
CA VAL A 356 -7.52 28.23 11.89
C VAL A 356 -7.49 29.71 12.26
N ALA A 357 -6.67 30.09 13.26
CA ALA A 357 -6.64 31.43 13.82
C ALA A 357 -6.15 32.47 12.82
N VAL A 358 -5.08 32.21 12.07
CA VAL A 358 -4.53 33.18 11.12
C VAL A 358 -5.55 33.52 10.01
N PRO A 359 -6.12 32.54 9.29
CA PRO A 359 -7.21 32.80 8.33
C PRO A 359 -8.39 33.58 8.92
N VAL A 360 -8.84 33.22 10.13
CA VAL A 360 -9.97 33.87 10.78
C VAL A 360 -9.63 35.32 11.14
N LEU A 361 -8.44 35.58 11.70
CA LEU A 361 -8.01 36.93 12.04
C LEU A 361 -7.86 37.81 10.79
N LEU A 362 -7.33 37.27 9.68
CA LEU A 362 -7.28 37.99 8.40
C LEU A 362 -8.68 38.30 7.87
N ALA A 363 -9.61 37.35 7.95
CA ALA A 363 -11.00 37.58 7.55
C ALA A 363 -11.72 38.60 8.43
N LEU A 364 -11.41 38.67 9.72
CA LEU A 364 -11.94 39.66 10.65
C LEU A 364 -11.32 41.05 10.47
N ALA A 365 -10.15 41.15 9.83
CA ALA A 365 -9.50 42.43 9.54
C ALA A 365 -10.08 43.14 8.30
N VAL A 366 -10.86 42.43 7.48
CA VAL A 366 -11.51 42.98 6.29
C VAL A 366 -12.82 43.66 6.65
N ASP A 367 -12.94 44.94 6.30
CA ASP A 367 -14.16 45.73 6.48
C ASP A 367 -15.34 45.12 5.71
N GLY A 368 -16.49 44.99 6.38
CA GLY A 368 -17.71 44.43 5.78
C GLY A 368 -17.78 42.91 5.77
N CYS A 369 -16.88 42.19 6.45
CA CYS A 369 -16.94 40.73 6.55
C CYS A 369 -18.31 40.25 7.12
N PRO A 370 -19.09 39.43 6.38
CA PRO A 370 -20.37 38.88 6.82
C PRO A 370 -20.26 38.13 8.13
N LEU A 371 -19.09 37.56 8.42
CA LEU A 371 -18.80 36.83 9.65
C LEU A 371 -18.82 37.77 10.87
N ILE A 372 -18.33 39.01 10.73
CA ILE A 372 -18.45 40.06 11.75
C ILE A 372 -19.91 40.49 11.90
N GLN A 373 -20.65 40.65 10.80
CA GLN A 373 -22.09 40.95 10.86
C GLN A 373 -22.86 39.81 11.55
N TRP A 374 -22.53 38.55 11.27
CA TRP A 374 -23.16 37.36 11.84
C TRP A 374 -22.80 37.17 13.31
N LEU A 375 -21.55 37.44 13.70
CA LEU A 375 -21.11 37.47 15.10
C LEU A 375 -21.75 38.61 15.88
N LYS A 376 -21.93 39.79 15.27
CA LYS A 376 -22.71 40.90 15.83
C LYS A 376 -24.18 40.55 16.02
N ILE A 377 -24.74 39.70 15.15
CA ILE A 377 -26.12 39.19 15.26
C ILE A 377 -26.25 38.12 16.37
N LEU A 378 -25.25 37.27 16.57
CA LEU A 378 -25.26 36.24 17.63
C LEU A 378 -24.92 36.79 19.02
N GLY A 379 -24.10 37.83 19.09
CA GLY A 379 -23.77 38.54 20.33
C GLY A 379 -24.73 39.69 20.62
N SER A 380 -26.01 39.40 20.89
CA SER A 380 -26.94 40.41 21.39
C SER A 380 -26.57 40.80 22.82
N ASP A 381 -25.86 41.92 22.94
CA ASP A 381 -26.16 43.05 23.85
C ASP A 381 -24.87 43.86 24.08
N VAL A 382 -24.46 44.63 23.08
CA VAL A 382 -23.73 45.88 23.36
C VAL A 382 -24.22 46.92 22.36
N CYS A 383 -24.93 47.90 22.90
CA CYS A 383 -25.23 49.17 22.28
C CYS A 383 -23.96 49.74 21.63
N THR A 384 -23.89 49.75 20.31
CA THR A 384 -23.19 50.84 19.64
C THR A 384 -24.26 51.83 19.24
N SER A 385 -24.34 52.87 20.08
CA SER A 385 -24.89 54.17 19.78
C SER A 385 -24.77 54.52 18.30
N ASP A 386 -25.88 55.00 17.76
CA ASP A 386 -25.90 55.94 16.65
C ASP A 386 -24.87 57.03 16.93
N GLN A 387 -23.68 56.91 16.35
CA GLN A 387 -22.74 58.01 16.26
C GLN A 387 -22.57 58.28 14.77
N GLU A 388 -23.28 59.33 14.38
CA GLU A 388 -23.25 60.05 13.12
C GLU A 388 -21.86 59.97 12.47
N ARG A 389 -21.83 59.34 11.30
CA ARG A 389 -20.74 59.45 10.33
C ARG A 389 -21.17 60.50 9.30
N GLU A 390 -21.28 61.75 9.76
CA GLU A 390 -21.25 62.92 8.88
C GLU A 390 -19.82 63.46 8.82
N ASP A 391 -19.46 63.95 7.63
CA ASP A 391 -18.30 64.76 7.28
C ASP A 391 -16.92 64.08 7.12
N GLY A 392 -16.70 63.64 5.88
CA GLY A 392 -15.37 63.36 5.33
C GLY A 392 -15.40 62.60 4.01
N GLY A 393 -16.37 62.88 3.12
CA GLY A 393 -16.43 62.31 1.77
C GLY A 393 -15.28 62.84 0.92
N TYR A 394 -14.11 62.22 1.06
CA TYR A 394 -13.18 62.11 -0.06
C TYR A 394 -13.65 60.93 -0.90
N ASP A 395 -13.86 61.16 -2.20
CA ASP A 395 -14.14 60.17 -3.23
C ASP A 395 -13.03 59.10 -3.28
N LEU A 396 -13.08 58.14 -2.35
CA LEU A 396 -12.30 56.89 -2.42
C LEU A 396 -12.81 55.97 -3.55
N GLU A 397 -14.00 56.26 -4.13
CA GLU A 397 -14.51 55.55 -5.30
C GLU A 397 -13.77 55.90 -6.61
N GLU A 398 -13.13 57.07 -6.69
CA GLU A 398 -12.46 57.55 -7.90
C GLU A 398 -11.01 57.03 -8.04
N TYR A 399 -10.43 56.48 -6.97
CA TYR A 399 -9.06 55.92 -6.96
C TYR A 399 -9.02 54.38 -6.86
N ARG A 400 -10.06 53.68 -7.31
CA ARG A 400 -9.98 52.23 -7.56
C ARG A 400 -9.24 52.00 -8.88
N ASP A 401 -7.93 52.19 -8.81
CA ASP A 401 -6.98 52.15 -9.93
C ASP A 401 -7.13 50.86 -10.76
N GLY A 402 -6.94 50.96 -12.08
CA GLY A 402 -6.97 49.79 -12.98
C GLY A 402 -5.98 48.70 -12.55
N THR A 403 -4.91 49.10 -11.85
CA THR A 403 -3.91 48.23 -11.22
C THR A 403 -4.53 47.25 -10.22
N TYR A 404 -5.53 47.63 -9.44
CA TYR A 404 -6.23 46.73 -8.51
C TYR A 404 -6.95 45.60 -9.25
N HIS A 405 -7.78 45.97 -10.24
CA HIS A 405 -8.54 45.00 -11.03
C HIS A 405 -7.59 44.08 -11.81
N ALA A 406 -6.51 44.63 -12.36
CA ALA A 406 -5.48 43.84 -13.03
C ALA A 406 -4.80 42.85 -12.08
N MET A 407 -4.42 43.27 -10.86
CA MET A 407 -3.76 42.37 -9.91
C MET A 407 -4.69 41.27 -9.40
N THR A 408 -5.93 41.62 -9.09
CA THR A 408 -6.96 40.64 -8.70
C THR A 408 -7.21 39.63 -9.81
N LEU A 409 -7.32 40.08 -11.08
CA LEU A 409 -7.44 39.18 -12.23
C LEU A 409 -6.24 38.26 -12.39
N VAL A 410 -5.01 38.77 -12.23
CA VAL A 410 -3.78 37.97 -12.29
C VAL A 410 -3.78 36.88 -11.22
N ILE A 411 -4.11 37.23 -9.97
CA ILE A 411 -4.15 36.25 -8.88
C ILE A 411 -5.28 35.24 -9.09
N CYS A 412 -6.48 35.66 -9.46
CA CYS A 412 -7.58 34.72 -9.75
C CYS A 412 -7.24 33.80 -10.94
N ALA A 413 -6.55 34.31 -11.97
CA ALA A 413 -6.08 33.50 -13.09
C ALA A 413 -5.02 32.48 -12.64
N LEU A 414 -4.07 32.87 -11.78
CA LEU A 414 -3.11 31.95 -11.18
C LEU A 414 -3.81 30.85 -10.36
N TYR A 415 -4.85 31.21 -9.60
CA TYR A 415 -5.65 30.25 -8.85
C TYR A 415 -6.36 29.26 -9.78
N LEU A 416 -6.93 29.74 -10.88
CA LEU A 416 -7.62 28.88 -11.85
C LEU A 416 -6.68 27.92 -12.58
N VAL A 417 -5.49 28.39 -12.96
CA VAL A 417 -4.55 27.62 -13.80
C VAL A 417 -3.66 26.69 -12.97
N ARG A 418 -3.35 27.04 -11.71
CA ARG A 418 -2.44 26.27 -10.86
C ARG A 418 -3.14 25.66 -9.65
N VAL A 419 -3.70 26.50 -8.79
CA VAL A 419 -4.23 26.07 -7.48
C VAL A 419 -5.40 25.10 -7.63
N VAL A 420 -6.34 25.38 -8.55
CA VAL A 420 -7.50 24.52 -8.80
C VAL A 420 -7.07 23.13 -9.32
N PRO A 421 -6.24 23.00 -10.38
CA PRO A 421 -5.73 21.70 -10.80
C PRO A 421 -4.96 20.96 -9.71
N ASP A 422 -4.06 21.64 -9.00
CA ASP A 422 -3.25 21.03 -7.93
C ASP A 422 -4.16 20.49 -6.81
N THR A 423 -5.14 21.27 -6.38
CA THR A 423 -6.10 20.87 -5.34
C THR A 423 -6.96 19.67 -5.78
N LEU A 424 -7.40 19.63 -7.04
CA LEU A 424 -8.17 18.50 -7.57
C LEU A 424 -7.30 17.24 -7.73
N ILE A 425 -6.03 17.39 -8.08
CA ILE A 425 -5.05 16.29 -8.12
C ILE A 425 -4.83 15.76 -6.71
N THR A 426 -4.52 16.62 -5.74
CA THR A 426 -4.36 16.23 -4.33
C THR A 426 -5.62 15.57 -3.79
N PHE A 427 -6.80 16.10 -4.10
CA PHE A 427 -8.08 15.48 -3.75
C PHE A 427 -8.21 14.06 -4.31
N HIS A 428 -7.83 13.86 -5.58
CA HIS A 428 -7.82 12.53 -6.19
C HIS A 428 -6.80 11.59 -5.53
N ASN A 429 -5.63 12.12 -5.12
CA ASN A 429 -4.55 11.36 -4.48
C ASN A 429 -4.96 10.89 -3.08
N THR A 430 -5.54 11.79 -2.29
CA THR A 430 -6.08 11.52 -0.94
C THR A 430 -7.24 10.53 -0.97
N MET A 431 -7.88 10.29 -2.11
CA MET A 431 -8.90 9.24 -2.22
C MET A 431 -8.32 7.84 -2.49
N GLY A 432 -6.98 7.67 -2.50
CA GLY A 432 -6.31 6.37 -2.46
C GLY A 432 -6.08 5.70 -3.83
N ALA A 433 -6.13 6.46 -4.93
CA ALA A 433 -5.99 5.92 -6.28
C ALA A 433 -4.54 5.87 -6.79
N GLN A 434 -3.58 6.49 -6.10
CA GLN A 434 -2.21 6.68 -6.58
C GLN A 434 -1.19 5.73 -5.96
N ASN A 435 -0.04 5.61 -6.63
CA ASN A 435 1.09 4.77 -6.23
C ASN A 435 2.14 5.53 -5.38
N THR A 436 1.70 6.34 -4.42
CA THR A 436 2.59 7.11 -3.51
C THR A 436 2.67 6.48 -2.12
N ALA A 437 3.66 6.88 -1.30
CA ALA A 437 3.79 6.40 0.07
C ALA A 437 2.57 6.81 0.92
N TYR A 438 2.11 8.06 0.78
CA TYR A 438 0.91 8.58 1.45
C TYR A 438 -0.35 7.77 1.11
N SER A 439 -0.61 7.53 -0.19
CA SER A 439 -1.79 6.77 -0.64
C SER A 439 -1.81 5.35 -0.07
N ARG A 440 -0.64 4.68 0.00
CA ARG A 440 -0.52 3.34 0.60
C ARG A 440 -0.73 3.37 2.12
N LEU A 441 -0.21 4.38 2.82
CA LEU A 441 -0.46 4.57 4.25
C LEU A 441 -1.95 4.78 4.52
N LEU A 442 -2.57 5.68 3.76
CA LEU A 442 -3.99 5.98 3.89
C LEU A 442 -4.86 4.75 3.61
N SER A 443 -4.45 3.92 2.66
CA SER A 443 -5.11 2.65 2.35
C SER A 443 -5.01 1.63 3.48
N LEU A 444 -3.81 1.47 4.07
CA LEU A 444 -3.64 0.66 5.29
C LEU A 444 -4.50 1.21 6.42
N ARG A 445 -4.59 2.53 6.53
CA ARG A 445 -5.41 3.19 7.55
C ARG A 445 -6.91 2.96 7.33
N GLN A 446 -7.38 3.01 6.09
CA GLN A 446 -8.75 2.67 5.72
C GLN A 446 -9.09 1.21 6.03
N LEU A 447 -8.15 0.29 5.81
CA LEU A 447 -8.31 -1.12 6.20
C LEU A 447 -8.49 -1.25 7.71
N LEU A 448 -7.65 -0.58 8.51
CA LEU A 448 -7.75 -0.61 9.97
C LEU A 448 -9.07 0.01 10.46
N TRP A 449 -9.49 1.10 9.84
CA TRP A 449 -10.79 1.73 10.11
C TRP A 449 -11.96 0.79 9.86
N SER A 450 -11.92 0.04 8.76
CA SER A 450 -12.98 -0.92 8.41
C SER A 450 -13.07 -2.08 9.41
N GLN A 451 -11.96 -2.43 10.06
CA GLN A 451 -11.92 -3.45 11.11
C GLN A 451 -12.48 -2.92 12.43
N GLY A 452 -12.36 -1.61 12.68
CA GLY A 452 -12.85 -0.95 13.90
C GLY A 452 -11.94 -1.16 15.12
N ASP A 453 -10.67 -1.45 14.88
CA ASP A 453 -9.66 -1.74 15.91
C ASP A 453 -8.81 -0.49 16.28
N ASP A 454 -9.26 0.69 15.84
CA ASP A 454 -8.58 1.96 16.05
C ASP A 454 -8.72 2.53 17.46
N THR A 455 -7.68 3.28 17.86
CA THR A 455 -7.82 4.22 18.96
C THR A 455 -8.56 5.48 18.52
N LEU A 456 -9.27 6.14 19.44
CA LEU A 456 -9.97 7.40 19.14
C LEU A 456 -9.05 8.47 18.55
N ALA A 457 -7.81 8.55 19.00
CA ALA A 457 -6.81 9.48 18.48
C ALA A 457 -6.44 9.15 17.02
N GLN A 458 -6.21 7.87 16.69
CA GLN A 458 -5.99 7.46 15.29
C GLN A 458 -7.21 7.68 14.42
N MET A 459 -8.42 7.49 14.95
CA MET A 459 -9.66 7.75 14.22
C MET A 459 -9.78 9.24 13.88
N PHE A 460 -9.58 10.10 14.86
CA PHE A 460 -9.61 11.54 14.69
C PHE A 460 -8.48 12.02 13.77
N GLY A 461 -7.26 11.56 13.98
CA GLY A 461 -6.11 11.91 13.15
C GLY A 461 -6.29 11.51 11.69
N TYR A 462 -6.79 10.31 11.42
CA TYR A 462 -7.09 9.87 10.05
C TYR A 462 -8.13 10.75 9.34
N LYS A 463 -9.19 11.14 10.04
CA LYS A 463 -10.24 11.98 9.45
C LYS A 463 -9.82 13.43 9.32
N LEU A 464 -9.06 13.93 10.28
CA LEU A 464 -8.47 15.26 10.22
C LEU A 464 -7.47 15.34 9.06
N ASP A 465 -6.61 14.34 8.89
CA ASP A 465 -5.66 14.25 7.77
C ASP A 465 -6.38 14.31 6.41
N ILE A 466 -7.43 13.50 6.20
CA ILE A 466 -8.25 13.57 4.99
C ILE A 466 -8.85 14.97 4.82
N TYR A 467 -9.42 15.55 5.86
CA TYR A 467 -10.06 16.87 5.79
C TYR A 467 -9.06 17.99 5.45
N MET A 468 -7.89 17.96 6.09
CA MET A 468 -6.83 18.94 5.90
C MET A 468 -6.25 18.87 4.49
N ASN A 469 -6.03 17.65 3.97
CA ASN A 469 -5.55 17.41 2.60
C ASN A 469 -6.62 17.56 1.51
N THR A 470 -7.86 17.97 1.85
CA THR A 470 -8.95 18.11 0.88
C THR A 470 -9.73 19.41 1.04
N ALA A 471 -10.68 19.44 1.96
CA ALA A 471 -11.65 20.51 2.17
C ALA A 471 -10.99 21.78 2.67
N TYR A 472 -10.04 21.64 3.61
CA TYR A 472 -9.44 22.76 4.30
C TYR A 472 -8.68 23.67 3.33
N VAL A 473 -7.81 23.10 2.50
CA VAL A 473 -7.05 23.85 1.48
C VAL A 473 -8.01 24.61 0.54
N SER A 474 -9.07 23.94 0.09
CA SER A 474 -10.11 24.58 -0.75
C SER A 474 -10.83 25.71 -0.02
N ALA A 475 -11.24 25.50 1.23
CA ALA A 475 -11.92 26.50 2.06
C ALA A 475 -11.03 27.72 2.34
N LEU A 476 -9.74 27.46 2.59
CA LEU A 476 -8.73 28.47 2.84
C LEU A 476 -8.53 29.35 1.59
N TYR A 477 -8.45 28.76 0.40
CA TYR A 477 -8.35 29.50 -0.84
C TYR A 477 -9.63 30.25 -1.21
N LEU A 478 -10.81 29.70 -0.90
CA LEU A 478 -12.08 30.43 -1.02
C LEU A 478 -12.09 31.68 -0.14
N LEU A 479 -11.63 31.55 1.11
CA LEU A 479 -11.53 32.66 2.05
C LEU A 479 -10.50 33.70 1.57
N ASN A 480 -9.38 33.27 1.01
CA ASN A 480 -8.40 34.21 0.45
C ASN A 480 -9.00 35.01 -0.72
N ILE A 481 -9.67 34.35 -1.67
CA ILE A 481 -10.35 35.05 -2.78
C ILE A 481 -11.37 36.04 -2.23
N TYR A 482 -12.17 35.63 -1.23
CA TYR A 482 -13.11 36.53 -0.57
C TYR A 482 -12.41 37.77 -0.01
N ILE A 483 -11.29 37.61 0.71
CA ILE A 483 -10.51 38.72 1.27
C ILE A 483 -9.96 39.63 0.17
N ILE A 484 -9.37 39.08 -0.89
CA ILE A 484 -8.82 39.84 -2.02
C ILE A 484 -9.90 40.70 -2.69
N MET A 485 -11.11 40.18 -2.85
CA MET A 485 -12.23 40.90 -3.46
C MET A 485 -12.72 42.10 -2.62
N HIS A 486 -12.37 42.14 -1.34
CA HIS A 486 -12.77 43.18 -0.39
C HIS A 486 -11.59 43.99 0.16
N THR A 487 -10.39 43.78 -0.39
CA THR A 487 -9.18 44.53 -0.02
C THR A 487 -8.84 45.49 -1.16
N ASP A 488 -8.66 46.77 -0.88
CA ASP A 488 -8.41 47.77 -1.94
C ASP A 488 -6.91 48.06 -2.19
N THR A 489 -6.03 47.46 -1.39
CA THR A 489 -4.58 47.67 -1.39
C THR A 489 -3.84 46.50 -2.04
N VAL A 490 -3.08 46.77 -3.11
CA VAL A 490 -2.30 45.75 -3.85
C VAL A 490 -1.32 44.98 -2.95
N LEU A 491 -0.67 45.67 -2.01
CA LEU A 491 0.27 45.04 -1.08
C LEU A 491 -0.44 44.02 -0.17
N ASP A 492 -1.62 44.36 0.36
CA ASP A 492 -2.36 43.48 1.26
C ASP A 492 -2.91 42.27 0.50
N ILE A 493 -3.31 42.44 -0.77
CA ILE A 493 -3.68 41.33 -1.66
C ILE A 493 -2.54 40.30 -1.78
N ILE A 494 -1.29 40.78 -1.98
CA ILE A 494 -0.11 39.91 -2.08
C ILE A 494 0.19 39.27 -0.72
N LEU A 495 0.25 40.07 0.36
CA LEU A 495 0.60 39.59 1.69
C LEU A 495 -0.42 38.57 2.23
N ASN A 496 -1.71 38.80 2.01
CA ASN A 496 -2.76 37.86 2.36
C ASN A 496 -2.58 36.56 1.59
N SER A 497 -2.37 36.63 0.27
CA SER A 497 -2.13 35.43 -0.55
C SER A 497 -0.93 34.61 -0.10
N LEU A 498 0.18 35.26 0.27
CA LEU A 498 1.37 34.60 0.81
C LEU A 498 1.11 34.00 2.21
N ALA A 499 0.41 34.71 3.08
CA ALA A 499 0.06 34.20 4.40
C ALA A 499 -0.81 32.94 4.31
N PHE A 500 -1.78 32.93 3.39
CA PHE A 500 -2.62 31.77 3.14
C PHE A 500 -1.84 30.58 2.59
N GLU A 501 -0.92 30.78 1.64
CA GLU A 501 -0.07 29.71 1.14
C GLU A 501 0.84 29.13 2.24
N PHE A 502 1.42 29.99 3.08
CA PHE A 502 2.20 29.57 4.23
C PHE A 502 1.37 28.72 5.20
N VAL A 503 0.16 29.18 5.53
CA VAL A 503 -0.75 28.48 6.43
C VAL A 503 -1.17 27.12 5.85
N ALA A 504 -1.48 27.06 4.55
CA ALA A 504 -1.91 25.85 3.87
C ALA A 504 -0.86 24.74 3.90
N ARG A 505 0.44 25.08 3.91
CA ARG A 505 1.56 24.12 3.91
C ARG A 505 2.22 23.92 5.28
N LEU A 506 1.74 24.60 6.33
CA LEU A 506 2.43 24.64 7.62
C LEU A 506 2.68 23.25 8.21
N ASP A 507 1.72 22.34 8.06
CA ASP A 507 1.85 20.96 8.53
C ASP A 507 2.83 20.14 7.69
N GLU A 508 2.75 20.18 6.37
CA GLU A 508 3.68 19.47 5.47
C GLU A 508 5.12 19.97 5.64
N GLU A 509 5.32 21.28 5.81
CA GLU A 509 6.66 21.84 6.05
C GLU A 509 7.19 21.50 7.44
N THR A 510 6.30 21.38 8.44
CA THR A 510 6.71 20.92 9.78
C THR A 510 7.26 19.50 9.73
N THR A 511 6.63 18.58 8.98
CA THR A 511 7.09 17.18 8.91
C THR A 511 8.42 17.01 8.21
N LYS A 512 8.78 17.92 7.29
CA LYS A 512 10.09 17.95 6.62
C LYS A 512 11.24 18.41 7.52
N THR A 513 10.93 19.02 8.67
CA THR A 513 11.97 19.48 9.58
C THR A 513 12.67 18.32 10.29
N LEU A 514 14.01 18.38 10.38
CA LEU A 514 14.82 17.32 10.99
C LEU A 514 14.48 17.05 12.46
N TRP A 515 13.94 18.02 13.19
CA TRP A 515 13.60 17.85 14.60
C TRP A 515 12.26 17.13 14.81
N TRP A 516 11.38 17.09 13.82
CA TRP A 516 10.06 16.48 13.92
C TRP A 516 10.14 14.96 13.92
N ASP A 517 10.76 14.39 12.87
CA ASP A 517 11.02 12.96 12.75
C ASP A 517 12.38 12.72 12.07
N PRO A 518 13.48 12.76 12.84
CA PRO A 518 14.81 12.47 12.31
C PRO A 518 14.83 11.12 11.60
N GLU A 519 15.30 11.10 10.35
CA GLU A 519 15.37 9.89 9.51
C GLU A 519 14.03 9.16 9.31
N GLN A 520 12.90 9.81 9.58
CA GLN A 520 11.56 9.27 9.34
C GLN A 520 11.27 7.99 10.14
N ARG A 521 11.89 7.87 11.32
CA ARG A 521 11.79 6.68 12.15
C ARG A 521 10.39 6.52 12.73
N TRP A 522 9.75 7.60 13.16
CA TRP A 522 8.40 7.56 13.72
C TRP A 522 7.35 7.18 12.70
N ILE A 523 7.38 7.75 11.50
CA ILE A 523 6.44 7.37 10.44
C ILE A 523 6.66 5.93 9.99
N THR A 524 7.91 5.48 9.89
CA THR A 524 8.28 4.09 9.59
C THR A 524 7.74 3.13 10.66
N ALA A 525 7.98 3.41 11.93
CA ALA A 525 7.47 2.60 13.04
C ALA A 525 5.93 2.61 13.10
N GLY A 526 5.31 3.75 12.82
CA GLY A 526 3.86 3.89 12.70
C GLY A 526 3.29 3.01 11.59
N ALA A 527 3.88 3.06 10.40
CA ALA A 527 3.50 2.25 9.25
C ALA A 527 3.65 0.75 9.55
N MET A 528 4.77 0.32 10.11
CA MET A 528 4.99 -1.07 10.55
C MET A 528 3.95 -1.51 11.58
N SER A 529 3.67 -0.66 12.58
CA SER A 529 2.63 -0.94 13.58
C SER A 529 1.24 -1.06 12.95
N MET A 530 0.93 -0.26 11.92
CA MET A 530 -0.32 -0.40 11.18
C MET A 530 -0.40 -1.69 10.37
N VAL A 531 0.71 -2.15 9.78
CA VAL A 531 0.73 -3.45 9.08
C VAL A 531 0.39 -4.58 10.06
N LEU A 532 0.94 -4.55 11.27
CA LEU A 532 0.59 -5.50 12.32
C LEU A 532 -0.89 -5.39 12.70
N GLN A 533 -1.41 -4.19 12.95
CA GLN A 533 -2.80 -3.97 13.34
C GLN A 533 -3.80 -4.38 12.25
N THR A 534 -3.54 -4.05 10.99
CA THR A 534 -4.40 -4.43 9.85
C THR A 534 -4.37 -5.93 9.55
N THR A 535 -3.30 -6.61 9.92
CA THR A 535 -3.19 -8.07 9.80
C THR A 535 -3.92 -8.79 10.93
N MET A 536 -3.90 -8.19 12.12
CA MET A 536 -4.55 -8.70 13.31
C MET A 536 -6.06 -8.51 13.25
N LYS A 537 -6.81 -9.49 13.74
CA LYS A 537 -8.27 -9.44 13.79
C LYS A 537 -8.73 -9.42 15.25
N LEU A 538 -8.46 -8.30 15.91
CA LEU A 538 -8.52 -8.19 17.38
C LEU A 538 -9.91 -8.50 17.93
N LYS A 539 -10.95 -8.03 17.25
CA LYS A 539 -12.33 -8.35 17.61
C LYS A 539 -12.62 -9.86 17.61
N TRP A 540 -12.03 -10.61 16.69
CA TRP A 540 -12.23 -12.06 16.61
C TRP A 540 -11.44 -12.79 17.67
N LEU A 541 -10.25 -12.33 18.03
CA LEU A 541 -9.47 -12.90 19.13
C LEU A 541 -10.15 -12.73 20.51
N LYS A 542 -11.13 -11.83 20.62
CA LYS A 542 -11.92 -11.55 21.82
C LYS A 542 -13.26 -12.29 21.89
N ASP A 543 -13.79 -12.72 20.76
CA ASP A 543 -15.17 -13.21 20.62
C ASP A 543 -15.17 -14.66 20.11
N SER A 544 -15.71 -15.58 20.92
CA SER A 544 -15.64 -17.01 20.61
C SER A 544 -16.41 -17.40 19.38
N LYS A 545 -17.54 -16.77 19.11
CA LYS A 545 -18.33 -17.05 17.93
C LYS A 545 -17.59 -16.59 16.68
N LEU A 546 -17.06 -15.36 16.70
CA LEU A 546 -16.33 -14.81 15.55
C LEU A 546 -15.03 -15.58 15.27
N PHE A 547 -14.29 -15.95 16.32
CA PHE A 547 -13.10 -16.79 16.19
C PHE A 547 -13.43 -18.15 15.57
N SER A 548 -14.44 -18.83 16.12
CA SER A 548 -14.87 -20.16 15.68
C SER A 548 -15.30 -20.14 14.21
N GLN A 549 -16.04 -19.11 13.80
CA GLN A 549 -16.45 -18.89 12.42
C GLN A 549 -15.29 -18.62 11.48
N GLU A 550 -14.33 -17.75 11.86
CA GLU A 550 -13.18 -17.44 10.99
C GLU A 550 -12.17 -18.58 10.91
N PHE A 551 -11.90 -19.30 11.99
CA PHE A 551 -10.81 -20.28 12.04
C PHE A 551 -11.30 -21.73 11.99
N ALA A 552 -12.61 -21.94 11.82
CA ALA A 552 -13.25 -23.25 11.77
C ALA A 552 -12.93 -24.11 13.00
N VAL A 553 -12.91 -23.47 14.17
CA VAL A 553 -12.69 -24.14 15.46
C VAL A 553 -14.03 -24.33 16.15
N ASP A 554 -14.22 -25.46 16.83
CA ASP A 554 -15.40 -25.68 17.66
C ASP A 554 -15.45 -24.69 18.85
N GLU A 555 -16.60 -24.05 19.04
CA GLU A 555 -16.74 -22.95 20.01
C GLU A 555 -16.60 -23.43 21.45
N GLU A 556 -17.15 -24.61 21.77
CA GLU A 556 -17.07 -25.19 23.13
C GLU A 556 -15.63 -25.57 23.47
N THR A 557 -14.93 -26.20 22.53
CA THR A 557 -13.52 -26.56 22.65
C THR A 557 -12.64 -25.32 22.82
N LEU A 558 -12.89 -24.26 22.06
CA LEU A 558 -12.19 -22.98 22.18
C LEU A 558 -12.41 -22.34 23.56
N ARG A 559 -13.66 -22.29 24.03
CA ARG A 559 -13.97 -21.74 25.35
C ARG A 559 -13.31 -22.56 26.45
N ALA A 560 -13.35 -23.89 26.37
CA ALA A 560 -12.68 -24.78 27.32
C ALA A 560 -11.16 -24.54 27.36
N ALA A 561 -10.52 -24.35 26.19
CA ALA A 561 -9.10 -24.02 26.08
C ALA A 561 -8.74 -22.73 26.83
N CYS A 562 -9.62 -21.73 26.71
CA CYS A 562 -9.53 -20.42 27.37
C CYS A 562 -10.14 -20.41 28.78
N ARG A 563 -10.39 -21.56 29.40
CA ARG A 563 -10.98 -21.71 30.75
C ARG A 563 -12.33 -20.99 30.91
N ASN A 564 -13.13 -20.98 29.85
CA ASN A 564 -14.43 -20.30 29.76
C ASN A 564 -14.37 -18.78 30.03
N ASP A 565 -13.23 -18.14 29.79
CA ASP A 565 -13.10 -16.69 29.88
C ASP A 565 -13.91 -16.02 28.75
N PRO A 566 -14.83 -15.09 29.06
CA PRO A 566 -15.63 -14.39 28.06
C PRO A 566 -14.79 -13.56 27.08
N ASN A 567 -13.55 -13.21 27.43
CA ASN A 567 -12.67 -12.40 26.60
C ASN A 567 -11.64 -13.21 25.79
N LEU A 568 -11.72 -14.54 25.83
CA LEU A 568 -10.84 -15.46 25.09
C LEU A 568 -9.35 -15.18 25.21
N LEU A 569 -8.71 -14.58 24.20
CA LEU A 569 -7.26 -14.35 24.18
C LEU A 569 -6.89 -12.98 24.74
N TRP A 570 -7.86 -12.10 24.97
CA TRP A 570 -7.65 -10.77 25.55
C TRP A 570 -7.83 -10.82 27.08
N ASN A 571 -6.73 -10.90 27.82
CA ASN A 571 -6.77 -10.89 29.27
C ASN A 571 -5.46 -10.31 29.84
N SER A 572 -5.55 -9.15 30.50
CA SER A 572 -4.39 -8.44 31.05
C SER A 572 -3.73 -9.20 32.21
N LEU A 573 -4.52 -9.88 33.05
CA LEU A 573 -4.01 -10.65 34.19
C LEU A 573 -3.24 -11.87 33.70
N VAL A 574 -3.84 -12.67 32.83
CA VAL A 574 -3.17 -13.86 32.25
C VAL A 574 -1.97 -13.44 31.42
N SER A 575 -2.05 -12.33 30.68
CA SER A 575 -0.89 -11.80 29.98
C SER A 575 0.26 -11.46 30.93
N SER A 576 -0.02 -10.78 32.05
CA SER A 576 0.99 -10.44 33.05
C SER A 576 1.57 -11.68 33.74
N GLU A 577 0.74 -12.70 34.02
CA GLU A 577 1.19 -13.98 34.58
C GLU A 577 2.10 -14.72 33.59
N ASP A 578 1.65 -14.88 32.35
CA ASP A 578 2.37 -15.61 31.30
C ASP A 578 3.68 -14.89 30.90
N THR A 579 3.70 -13.56 30.88
CA THR A 579 4.89 -12.76 30.59
C THR A 579 5.98 -12.92 31.65
N ASN A 580 5.64 -13.34 32.87
CA ASN A 580 6.60 -13.61 33.93
C ASN A 580 6.90 -15.10 34.11
N ASN A 581 6.20 -15.97 33.40
CA ASN A 581 6.35 -17.41 33.52
C ASN A 581 7.47 -17.92 32.61
N THR A 582 8.51 -18.49 33.21
CA THR A 582 9.67 -19.03 32.48
C THR A 582 9.32 -20.20 31.57
N ALA A 583 8.17 -20.85 31.75
CA ALA A 583 7.72 -21.94 30.88
C ALA A 583 7.44 -21.48 29.43
N PHE A 584 7.07 -20.21 29.26
CA PHE A 584 6.72 -19.64 27.94
C PHE A 584 7.82 -18.77 27.35
N MET A 585 9.01 -18.80 27.96
CA MET A 585 10.16 -18.01 27.57
C MET A 585 11.21 -18.88 26.88
N THR A 586 11.78 -18.36 25.81
CA THR A 586 13.03 -18.84 25.23
C THR A 586 14.19 -18.69 26.23
N LYS A 587 15.29 -19.42 26.02
CA LYS A 587 16.47 -19.31 26.89
C LYS A 587 16.99 -17.88 27.00
N ASP A 588 16.98 -17.15 25.88
CA ASP A 588 17.41 -15.76 25.83
C ASP A 588 16.46 -14.85 26.60
N GLU A 589 15.14 -15.06 26.49
CA GLU A 589 14.14 -14.31 27.27
C GLU A 589 14.25 -14.56 28.78
N ILE A 590 14.57 -15.79 29.20
CA ILE A 590 14.82 -16.11 30.62
C ILE A 590 16.03 -15.31 31.11
N ILE A 591 17.10 -15.25 30.32
CA ILE A 591 18.31 -14.49 30.65
C ILE A 591 17.99 -12.98 30.73
N THR A 592 17.31 -12.43 29.73
CA THR A 592 16.86 -11.02 29.70
C THR A 592 15.95 -10.70 30.90
N SER A 593 15.02 -11.59 31.25
CA SER A 593 14.12 -11.44 32.40
C SER A 593 14.90 -11.39 33.72
N ARG A 594 15.93 -12.23 33.87
CA ARG A 594 16.84 -12.17 35.03
C ARG A 594 17.64 -10.88 35.08
N PHE A 595 18.20 -10.44 33.95
CA PHE A 595 18.90 -9.16 33.87
C PHE A 595 17.99 -7.98 34.23
N ARG A 596 16.75 -7.98 33.74
CA ARG A 596 15.72 -6.99 34.12
C ARG A 596 15.50 -6.97 35.63
N LYS A 597 15.31 -8.13 36.25
CA LYS A 597 15.09 -8.23 37.70
C LYS A 597 16.27 -7.65 38.49
N VAL A 598 17.50 -8.03 38.13
CA VAL A 598 18.71 -7.50 38.77
C VAL A 598 18.87 -5.99 38.51
N ALA A 599 18.52 -5.51 37.33
CA ALA A 599 18.56 -4.08 37.00
C ALA A 599 17.62 -3.25 37.91
N HIS A 600 16.42 -3.77 38.19
CA HIS A 600 15.49 -3.17 39.16
C HIS A 600 16.02 -3.24 40.60
N GLU A 601 16.60 -4.37 41.01
CA GLU A 601 17.21 -4.51 42.36
C GLU A 601 18.37 -3.53 42.57
N LEU A 602 19.14 -3.23 41.52
CA LEU A 602 20.23 -2.27 41.54
C LEU A 602 19.79 -0.82 41.25
N ASN A 603 18.52 -0.59 40.92
CA ASN A 603 17.99 0.70 40.47
C ASN A 603 18.84 1.35 39.36
N ASN A 604 19.31 0.53 38.40
CA ASN A 604 20.13 0.99 37.28
C ASN A 604 19.22 1.26 36.07
N GLU A 605 18.80 2.52 35.89
CA GLU A 605 17.88 2.96 34.83
C GLU A 605 18.36 2.57 33.42
N ASN A 606 19.66 2.70 33.12
CA ASN A 606 20.19 2.32 31.80
C ASN A 606 20.02 0.82 31.53
N ALA A 607 20.22 -0.02 32.55
CA ALA A 607 20.01 -1.45 32.42
C ALA A 607 18.51 -1.81 32.38
N ILE A 608 17.66 -1.07 33.09
CA ILE A 608 16.20 -1.22 32.98
C ILE A 608 15.77 -0.91 31.55
N ASP A 609 16.19 0.20 30.97
CA ASP A 609 15.86 0.60 29.59
C ASP A 609 16.41 -0.39 28.54
N GLU A 610 17.53 -1.05 28.81
CA GLU A 610 18.08 -2.10 27.95
C GLU A 610 17.25 -3.39 28.04
N TYR A 611 16.94 -3.89 29.24
CA TYR A 611 16.31 -5.21 29.42
C TYR A 611 14.78 -5.20 29.55
N GLU A 612 14.18 -4.04 29.76
CA GLU A 612 12.74 -3.79 29.76
C GLU A 612 12.39 -2.90 28.57
N LYS A 613 11.32 -3.27 27.85
CA LYS A 613 10.88 -2.49 26.70
C LYS A 613 10.21 -1.21 27.21
N PRO A 614 10.77 -0.01 26.95
CA PRO A 614 10.18 1.21 27.43
C PRO A 614 8.88 1.52 26.67
N PRO A 615 7.84 2.06 27.32
CA PRO A 615 6.68 2.59 26.61
C PRO A 615 7.05 3.91 25.94
N VAL A 616 7.07 3.91 24.61
CA VAL A 616 7.44 5.08 23.80
C VAL A 616 6.18 5.73 23.20
N TYR A 617 6.09 7.06 23.30
CA TYR A 617 5.01 7.87 22.75
C TYR A 617 5.58 9.00 21.90
N PHE A 618 4.90 9.32 20.81
CA PHE A 618 5.25 10.48 20.00
C PHE A 618 4.77 11.76 20.69
N GLY A 619 5.67 12.73 20.86
CA GLY A 619 5.41 13.99 21.56
C GLY A 619 5.66 13.95 23.07
N PHE A 620 6.25 15.03 23.59
CA PHE A 620 6.66 15.13 25.00
C PHE A 620 5.46 15.09 25.97
N LEU A 621 4.39 15.85 25.73
CA LEU A 621 3.24 15.91 26.63
C LEU A 621 2.43 14.61 26.68
N ASP A 622 2.40 13.83 25.61
CA ASP A 622 1.71 12.53 25.59
C ASP A 622 2.28 11.57 26.64
N ARG A 623 3.60 11.64 26.89
CA ARG A 623 4.26 10.88 27.97
C ARG A 623 3.66 11.23 29.34
N TYR A 624 3.38 12.51 29.60
CA TYR A 624 2.80 12.96 30.87
C TYR A 624 1.31 12.64 30.97
N ILE A 625 0.54 12.96 29.92
CA ILE A 625 -0.92 12.72 29.89
C ILE A 625 -1.21 11.23 30.09
N ARG A 626 -0.47 10.35 29.42
CA ARG A 626 -0.72 8.90 29.51
C ARG A 626 -0.22 8.29 30.81
N LYS A 627 0.84 8.85 31.40
CA LYS A 627 1.25 8.50 32.77
C LYS A 627 0.13 8.83 33.77
N PHE A 628 -0.53 9.98 33.60
CA PHE A 628 -1.68 10.36 34.44
C PHE A 628 -2.91 9.47 34.21
N LEU A 629 -3.21 9.14 32.94
CA LEU A 629 -4.34 8.28 32.57
C LEU A 629 -4.11 6.77 32.79
N HIS A 630 -2.94 6.36 33.27
CA HIS A 630 -2.56 4.95 33.48
C HIS A 630 -2.72 4.06 32.22
N GLN A 631 -2.59 4.63 31.01
CA GLN A 631 -2.76 3.90 29.75
C GLN A 631 -1.39 3.47 29.17
N LYS A 632 -0.81 2.39 29.69
CA LYS A 632 0.46 1.83 29.19
C LYS A 632 0.31 1.06 27.86
N ASP A 633 -0.84 0.41 27.65
CA ASP A 633 -1.13 -0.53 26.55
C ASP A 633 -1.29 0.12 25.16
N ARG A 634 -0.87 1.37 24.99
CA ARG A 634 -1.11 2.16 23.78
C ARG A 634 0.13 2.92 23.30
N SER A 635 1.31 2.52 23.77
CA SER A 635 2.59 2.98 23.24
C SER A 635 2.92 2.27 21.92
N THR A 636 3.87 2.82 21.16
CA THR A 636 4.37 2.19 19.93
C THR A 636 4.89 0.78 20.23
N PHE A 637 4.43 -0.21 19.48
CA PHE A 637 4.72 -1.64 19.67
C PHE A 637 4.28 -2.26 21.02
N ASN A 638 3.29 -1.69 21.71
CA ASN A 638 2.75 -2.25 22.98
C ASN A 638 1.23 -2.42 22.96
N ARG A 639 0.62 -2.47 21.79
CA ARG A 639 -0.83 -2.53 21.59
C ARG A 639 -1.40 -3.91 21.83
N PHE A 640 -0.62 -4.96 21.65
CA PHE A 640 -1.08 -6.34 21.83
C PHE A 640 -0.64 -6.96 23.16
N ILE A 641 -0.19 -6.17 24.15
CA ILE A 641 0.18 -6.68 25.49
C ILE A 641 -0.90 -7.62 26.03
N ASN A 642 -2.15 -7.17 26.05
CA ASN A 642 -3.27 -7.96 26.59
C ASN A 642 -3.58 -9.27 25.84
N TYR A 643 -2.98 -9.50 24.66
CA TYR A 643 -3.10 -10.75 23.90
C TYR A 643 -1.90 -11.69 24.09
N ARG A 644 -0.90 -11.31 24.89
CA ARG A 644 0.27 -12.14 25.24
C ARG A 644 -0.09 -13.22 26.26
N THR A 645 -1.19 -13.93 26.02
CA THR A 645 -1.72 -15.02 26.85
C THR A 645 -1.15 -16.35 26.37
N TRP A 646 0.17 -16.52 26.50
CA TRP A 646 0.92 -17.64 25.94
C TRP A 646 0.37 -19.01 26.33
N SER A 647 -0.09 -19.17 27.57
CA SER A 647 -0.73 -20.39 28.07
C SER A 647 -2.02 -20.76 27.33
N ARG A 648 -2.72 -19.77 26.79
CA ARG A 648 -3.92 -19.96 25.95
C ARG A 648 -3.53 -20.21 24.50
N TRP A 649 -2.56 -19.47 23.98
CA TRP A 649 -2.04 -19.65 22.62
C TRP A 649 -1.52 -21.06 22.37
N GLU A 650 -0.77 -21.65 23.29
CA GLU A 650 -0.28 -23.04 23.17
C GLU A 650 -1.41 -24.05 22.91
N LYS A 651 -2.60 -23.80 23.45
CA LYS A 651 -3.77 -24.67 23.25
C LYS A 651 -4.48 -24.34 21.95
N VAL A 652 -4.65 -23.06 21.63
CA VAL A 652 -5.47 -22.58 20.51
C VAL A 652 -4.77 -22.72 19.15
N LEU A 653 -3.44 -22.59 19.11
CA LEU A 653 -2.64 -22.62 17.87
C LEU A 653 -2.89 -23.83 16.98
N TYR A 654 -3.22 -24.98 17.57
CA TYR A 654 -3.35 -26.26 16.89
C TYR A 654 -4.81 -26.73 16.74
N MET A 655 -5.80 -25.94 17.18
CA MET A 655 -7.21 -26.37 17.20
C MET A 655 -7.90 -26.35 15.84
N SER A 656 -7.43 -25.51 14.92
CA SER A 656 -8.04 -25.42 13.60
C SER A 656 -7.81 -26.73 12.84
N PRO A 657 -8.86 -27.33 12.25
CA PRO A 657 -8.75 -28.62 11.59
C PRO A 657 -7.91 -28.53 10.31
N VAL A 658 -7.16 -29.60 10.04
CA VAL A 658 -6.39 -29.79 8.82
C VAL A 658 -7.25 -30.60 7.83
N PRO A 659 -7.52 -30.08 6.62
CA PRO A 659 -8.30 -30.79 5.62
C PRO A 659 -7.63 -32.09 5.17
N SER A 660 -8.44 -33.07 4.80
CA SER A 660 -7.93 -34.26 4.12
C SER A 660 -7.63 -33.93 2.66
N LEU A 661 -6.41 -34.23 2.21
CA LEU A 661 -6.04 -34.06 0.80
C LEU A 661 -6.74 -35.08 -0.11
N ASP A 662 -7.22 -36.19 0.43
CA ASP A 662 -7.95 -37.21 -0.34
C ASP A 662 -9.30 -36.68 -0.84
N ASP A 663 -9.86 -35.67 -0.18
CA ASP A 663 -11.09 -35.00 -0.62
C ASP A 663 -10.86 -34.05 -1.80
N LEU A 664 -9.60 -33.65 -2.04
CA LEU A 664 -9.22 -32.69 -3.07
C LEU A 664 -8.59 -33.35 -4.30
N PHE A 665 -7.87 -34.44 -4.11
CA PHE A 665 -7.07 -35.08 -5.15
C PHE A 665 -7.58 -36.48 -5.49
N VAL A 666 -7.68 -36.75 -6.80
CA VAL A 666 -8.01 -38.08 -7.32
C VAL A 666 -6.83 -38.59 -8.14
N THR A 667 -6.40 -39.81 -7.84
CA THR A 667 -5.37 -40.51 -8.61
C THR A 667 -6.02 -41.26 -9.77
N LYS A 668 -5.75 -40.83 -11.01
CA LYS A 668 -6.19 -41.52 -12.23
C LYS A 668 -4.99 -41.89 -13.08
N HIS A 669 -4.83 -43.18 -13.38
CA HIS A 669 -3.71 -43.73 -14.16
C HIS A 669 -2.34 -43.35 -13.60
N GLY A 670 -2.17 -43.40 -12.26
CA GLY A 670 -0.92 -43.02 -11.59
C GLY A 670 -0.61 -41.52 -11.57
N LYS A 671 -1.45 -40.67 -12.18
CA LYS A 671 -1.33 -39.22 -12.13
C LYS A 671 -2.31 -38.66 -11.11
N VAL A 672 -1.79 -37.95 -10.12
CA VAL A 672 -2.59 -37.19 -9.16
C VAL A 672 -3.12 -35.93 -9.84
N LYS A 673 -4.43 -35.68 -9.74
CA LYS A 673 -5.07 -34.46 -10.26
C LYS A 673 -6.11 -33.97 -9.25
N LEU A 674 -6.38 -32.67 -9.24
CA LEU A 674 -7.51 -32.10 -8.51
C LEU A 674 -8.83 -32.72 -9.00
N ASP A 675 -9.72 -33.06 -8.07
CA ASP A 675 -11.02 -33.62 -8.39
C ASP A 675 -11.84 -32.65 -9.26
N LYS A 676 -12.49 -33.19 -10.29
CA LYS A 676 -13.42 -32.44 -11.14
C LYS A 676 -14.73 -32.11 -10.41
N SER A 677 -15.06 -32.81 -9.32
CA SER A 677 -16.24 -32.49 -8.50
C SER A 677 -16.17 -31.06 -7.93
N LEU A 678 -14.95 -30.55 -7.69
CA LEU A 678 -14.68 -29.18 -7.24
C LEU A 678 -15.13 -28.10 -8.23
N ASP A 679 -15.36 -28.45 -9.50
CA ASP A 679 -15.95 -27.52 -10.49
C ASP A 679 -17.47 -27.34 -10.28
N LYS A 680 -18.13 -28.31 -9.65
CA LYS A 680 -19.58 -28.30 -9.37
C LYS A 680 -19.93 -27.73 -8.01
N ILE A 681 -18.95 -27.67 -7.10
CA ILE A 681 -19.06 -26.88 -5.89
C ILE A 681 -19.02 -25.44 -6.38
N GLY A 682 -20.21 -24.89 -6.63
CA GLY A 682 -20.35 -23.48 -6.97
C GLY A 682 -19.64 -22.63 -5.92
N PRO A 683 -19.36 -21.34 -6.22
CA PRO A 683 -19.15 -20.42 -5.12
C PRO A 683 -20.31 -20.65 -4.13
N PRO A 684 -20.07 -20.62 -2.81
CA PRO A 684 -21.20 -20.53 -1.88
C PRO A 684 -22.16 -19.43 -2.38
N ASP A 685 -23.42 -19.41 -1.94
CA ASP A 685 -24.36 -18.35 -2.36
C ASP A 685 -23.78 -16.91 -2.17
N GLU A 686 -22.66 -16.78 -1.45
CA GLU A 686 -21.72 -15.67 -1.41
C GLU A 686 -20.54 -15.82 -2.40
N LYS A 687 -20.38 -14.85 -3.33
CA LYS A 687 -19.17 -14.68 -4.17
C LYS A 687 -17.89 -14.75 -3.31
N PHE A 688 -16.77 -15.19 -3.88
CA PHE A 688 -15.47 -15.11 -3.19
C PHE A 688 -15.26 -13.68 -2.66
N VAL A 689 -14.88 -13.55 -1.39
CA VAL A 689 -14.82 -12.25 -0.68
C VAL A 689 -13.96 -11.21 -1.42
N ASN A 690 -12.91 -11.66 -2.10
CA ASN A 690 -11.97 -10.80 -2.83
C ASN A 690 -12.29 -10.68 -4.33
N PHE A 691 -13.40 -11.28 -4.80
CA PHE A 691 -13.81 -11.24 -6.18
C PHE A 691 -14.86 -10.15 -6.37
N ASP A 692 -14.43 -9.03 -6.95
CA ASP A 692 -15.31 -7.94 -7.34
C ASP A 692 -15.18 -7.69 -8.85
N PRO A 693 -16.17 -8.14 -9.66
CA PRO A 693 -16.14 -7.94 -11.10
C PRO A 693 -16.34 -6.47 -11.50
N ASP A 694 -16.83 -5.61 -10.60
CA ASP A 694 -17.07 -4.19 -10.87
C ASP A 694 -15.85 -3.32 -10.47
N ASP A 695 -14.92 -3.84 -9.66
CA ASP A 695 -13.71 -3.16 -9.17
C ASP A 695 -12.45 -3.43 -10.04
N GLN A 696 -12.66 -3.82 -11.31
CA GLN A 696 -11.65 -4.33 -12.26
C GLN A 696 -10.71 -3.24 -12.84
N GLY A 697 -10.16 -2.36 -12.01
CA GLY A 697 -9.00 -1.49 -12.31
C GLY A 697 -9.20 -0.39 -13.35
N GLU A 698 -10.18 -0.49 -14.25
CA GLU A 698 -10.64 0.60 -15.09
C GLU A 698 -11.84 1.21 -14.43
N LEU A 699 -11.59 2.35 -13.77
CA LEU A 699 -12.49 3.48 -13.62
C LEU A 699 -12.00 4.37 -12.46
N GLY A 700 -10.72 4.52 -12.14
CA GLY A 700 -10.30 5.49 -11.10
C GLY A 700 -11.07 6.83 -11.19
N LYS A 701 -11.34 7.30 -12.41
CA LYS A 701 -12.25 8.43 -12.72
C LYS A 701 -13.75 8.17 -12.57
N ARG A 702 -14.36 7.10 -13.11
CA ARG A 702 -15.82 6.89 -12.92
C ARG A 702 -16.18 6.26 -11.57
N MET A 703 -15.29 5.51 -10.93
CA MET A 703 -15.34 5.10 -9.52
C MET A 703 -15.22 6.31 -8.62
N PHE A 704 -14.30 7.24 -8.92
CA PHE A 704 -14.28 8.52 -8.22
C PHE A 704 -15.58 9.29 -8.45
N ALA A 705 -16.10 9.40 -9.68
CA ALA A 705 -17.37 10.07 -9.94
C ALA A 705 -18.56 9.38 -9.26
N TYR A 706 -18.58 8.04 -9.24
CA TYR A 706 -19.59 7.23 -8.57
C TYR A 706 -19.52 7.37 -7.06
N HIS A 707 -18.31 7.33 -6.50
CA HIS A 707 -18.04 7.55 -5.09
C HIS A 707 -18.41 8.97 -4.67
N ALA A 708 -17.99 9.98 -5.43
CA ALA A 708 -18.38 11.37 -5.26
C ALA A 708 -19.91 11.52 -5.28
N ALA A 709 -20.58 10.92 -6.26
CA ALA A 709 -22.04 10.93 -6.33
C ALA A 709 -22.68 10.24 -5.10
N ASN A 710 -22.13 9.13 -4.63
CA ASN A 710 -22.64 8.43 -3.44
C ASN A 710 -22.42 9.24 -2.15
N VAL A 711 -21.29 9.93 -2.02
CA VAL A 711 -21.00 10.82 -0.89
C VAL A 711 -21.94 12.02 -0.93
N LEU A 712 -22.06 12.71 -2.08
CA LEU A 712 -22.94 13.87 -2.25
C LEU A 712 -24.41 13.53 -2.02
N LEU A 713 -24.86 12.33 -2.41
CA LEU A 713 -26.21 11.81 -2.15
C LEU A 713 -26.35 11.17 -0.76
N LEU A 714 -25.31 11.21 0.08
CA LEU A 714 -25.24 10.60 1.41
C LEU A 714 -25.59 9.09 1.44
N LYS A 715 -25.49 8.41 0.30
CA LYS A 715 -25.86 7.00 0.13
C LYS A 715 -25.01 6.06 0.97
N HIS A 716 -23.77 6.41 1.28
CA HIS A 716 -22.90 5.61 2.15
C HIS A 716 -23.23 5.78 3.65
N VAL A 717 -23.74 6.96 4.03
CA VAL A 717 -24.02 7.30 5.43
C VAL A 717 -25.29 6.60 5.92
N PHE A 718 -26.36 6.60 5.11
CA PHE A 718 -27.66 6.04 5.52
C PHE A 718 -27.63 4.55 5.91
N PRO A 719 -27.02 3.63 5.14
CA PRO A 719 -26.91 2.22 5.54
C PRO A 719 -26.08 2.04 6.81
N GLY A 720 -25.00 2.82 6.93
CA GLY A 720 -24.12 2.83 8.10
C GLY A 720 -24.85 3.28 9.37
N LEU A 721 -25.64 4.35 9.28
CA LEU A 721 -26.48 4.86 10.38
C LEU A 721 -27.62 3.89 10.70
N LYS A 722 -28.30 3.34 9.69
CA LYS A 722 -29.37 2.35 9.87
C LYS A 722 -28.86 1.13 10.65
N ASN A 723 -27.69 0.60 10.28
CA ASN A 723 -27.08 -0.55 10.95
C ASN A 723 -26.63 -0.26 12.39
N VAL A 724 -26.22 0.98 12.68
CA VAL A 724 -25.85 1.39 14.05
C VAL A 724 -27.10 1.62 14.90
N TRP A 725 -28.13 2.23 14.32
CA TRP A 725 -29.41 2.47 14.96
C TRP A 725 -30.08 1.15 15.37
N THR A 726 -30.11 0.17 14.46
CA THR A 726 -30.67 -1.16 14.76
C THR A 726 -29.88 -1.92 15.83
N LYS A 727 -28.56 -1.70 15.91
CA LYS A 727 -27.69 -2.31 16.93
C LYS A 727 -27.56 -1.50 18.22
N LYS A 728 -28.30 -0.39 18.38
CA LYS A 728 -28.31 0.50 19.56
C LYS A 728 -26.93 1.03 19.99
N HIS A 729 -25.97 1.15 19.09
CA HIS A 729 -24.64 1.69 19.40
C HIS A 729 -24.57 3.23 19.25
N PHE A 730 -25.30 3.96 20.11
CA PHE A 730 -25.46 5.42 20.03
C PHE A 730 -24.15 6.22 19.96
N ARG A 731 -23.08 5.78 20.62
CA ARG A 731 -21.77 6.48 20.55
C ARG A 731 -21.16 6.43 19.15
N SER A 732 -21.30 5.30 18.47
CA SER A 732 -20.84 5.16 17.08
C SER A 732 -21.74 5.87 16.06
N PHE A 733 -22.99 6.15 16.44
CA PHE A 733 -23.94 6.85 15.57
C PHE A 733 -23.48 8.28 15.30
N TRP A 734 -23.26 9.05 16.37
CA TRP A 734 -22.81 10.44 16.25
C TRP A 734 -21.52 10.54 15.48
N PHE A 735 -20.58 9.66 15.79
CA PHE A 735 -19.30 9.66 15.11
C PHE A 735 -19.43 9.38 13.60
N ARG A 736 -20.24 8.39 13.19
CA ARG A 736 -20.50 8.13 11.76
C ARG A 736 -21.29 9.24 11.06
N LEU A 737 -22.19 9.89 11.77
CA LEU A 737 -22.95 11.02 11.25
C LEU A 737 -22.03 12.22 11.00
N PHE A 738 -21.22 12.60 12.00
CA PHE A 738 -20.22 13.66 11.86
C PHE A 738 -19.21 13.33 10.77
N ASP A 739 -18.76 12.09 10.68
CA ASP A 739 -17.86 11.63 9.63
C ASP A 739 -18.48 11.81 8.23
N GLY A 740 -19.71 11.31 8.04
CA GLY A 740 -20.43 11.46 6.78
C GLY A 740 -20.71 12.92 6.40
N LEU A 741 -20.96 13.78 7.38
CA LEU A 741 -21.14 15.22 7.16
C LEU A 741 -19.83 15.91 6.79
N LEU A 742 -18.72 15.59 7.46
CA LEU A 742 -17.41 16.14 7.14
C LEU A 742 -16.96 15.72 5.74
N GLU A 743 -17.19 14.45 5.37
CA GLU A 743 -16.92 13.95 4.03
C GLU A 743 -17.78 14.68 3.00
N TRP A 744 -19.08 14.85 3.26
CA TRP A 744 -19.96 15.62 2.38
C TRP A 744 -19.51 17.08 2.21
N ILE A 745 -19.16 17.76 3.31
CA ILE A 745 -18.62 19.12 3.29
C ILE A 745 -17.34 19.16 2.43
N ALA A 746 -16.44 18.20 2.60
CA ALA A 746 -15.20 18.14 1.84
C ALA A 746 -15.46 18.06 0.33
N TYR A 747 -16.36 17.20 -0.11
CA TYR A 747 -16.72 17.09 -1.52
C TYR A 747 -17.40 18.36 -2.04
N VAL A 748 -18.35 18.94 -1.29
CA VAL A 748 -19.06 20.16 -1.72
C VAL A 748 -18.10 21.34 -1.83
N VAL A 749 -17.25 21.56 -0.83
CA VAL A 749 -16.28 22.67 -0.84
C VAL A 749 -15.28 22.50 -1.98
N THR A 750 -14.70 21.31 -2.13
CA THR A 750 -13.69 21.04 -3.17
C THR A 750 -14.27 21.15 -4.58
N LEU A 751 -15.48 20.63 -4.81
CA LEU A 751 -16.13 20.70 -6.13
C LEU A 751 -16.69 22.09 -6.46
N SER A 752 -17.06 22.89 -5.45
CA SER A 752 -17.55 24.26 -5.67
C SER A 752 -16.41 25.28 -5.88
N PHE A 753 -15.21 25.00 -5.36
CA PHE A 753 -14.06 25.90 -5.46
C PHE A 753 -13.74 26.39 -6.89
N PRO A 754 -13.65 25.52 -7.92
CA PRO A 754 -13.39 25.97 -9.30
C PRO A 754 -14.47 26.95 -9.81
N PHE A 755 -15.74 26.68 -9.49
CA PHE A 755 -16.84 27.54 -9.91
C PHE A 755 -16.76 28.92 -9.26
N PHE A 756 -16.39 28.98 -7.98
CA PHE A 756 -16.22 30.24 -7.26
C PHE A 756 -15.10 31.10 -7.88
N VAL A 757 -13.97 30.48 -8.22
CA VAL A 757 -12.85 31.18 -8.90
C VAL A 757 -13.31 31.77 -10.24
N VAL A 758 -14.07 31.01 -11.04
CA VAL A 758 -14.61 31.49 -12.33
C VAL A 758 -15.59 32.64 -12.13
N VAL A 759 -16.50 32.53 -11.16
CA VAL A 759 -17.45 33.60 -10.82
C VAL A 759 -16.72 34.87 -10.37
N ALA A 760 -15.66 34.74 -9.56
CA ALA A 760 -14.83 35.86 -9.15
C ALA A 760 -14.17 36.55 -10.36
N ILE A 761 -13.57 35.79 -11.28
CA ILE A 761 -12.97 36.34 -12.52
C ILE A 761 -14.02 37.11 -13.34
N ILE A 762 -15.21 36.52 -13.54
CA ILE A 762 -16.29 37.15 -14.29
C ILE A 762 -16.74 38.44 -13.58
N GLY A 763 -16.94 38.40 -12.27
CA GLY A 763 -17.35 39.56 -11.47
C GLY A 763 -16.35 40.71 -11.55
N VAL A 764 -15.05 40.44 -11.40
CA VAL A 764 -14.00 41.45 -11.54
C VAL A 764 -13.95 42.01 -12.96
N THR A 765 -14.08 41.15 -13.97
CA THR A 765 -14.06 41.58 -15.39
C THR A 765 -15.24 42.49 -15.72
N ILE A 766 -16.46 42.14 -15.27
CA ILE A 766 -17.65 42.97 -15.48
C ILE A 766 -17.51 44.31 -14.74
N SER A 767 -17.01 44.29 -13.49
CA SER A 767 -16.73 45.50 -12.71
C SER A 767 -15.71 46.40 -13.40
N TRP A 768 -14.69 45.81 -14.03
CA TRP A 768 -13.66 46.56 -14.75
C TRP A 768 -14.15 47.15 -16.07
N LEU A 769 -14.96 46.42 -16.84
CA LEU A 769 -15.54 46.88 -18.11
C LEU A 769 -16.70 47.87 -17.95
N GLY A 770 -17.37 47.86 -16.79
CA GLY A 770 -18.47 48.77 -16.49
C GLY A 770 -18.03 50.17 -16.04
N LYS A 771 -16.74 50.34 -15.72
CA LYS A 771 -16.08 51.63 -15.49
C LYS A 771 -15.40 52.08 -16.77
#